data_AF-A0A7C3F364-F1
#
_entry.id   AF-A0A7C3F364-F1
#
_cell.length_a   1.000
_cell.length_b   1.000
_cell.length_c   1.000
_cell.angle_alpha   90.00
_cell.angle_beta   90.00
_cell.angle_gamma   90.00
#
_symmetry.space_group_name_H-M   'P 1'
#
loop_
_entity.id
_entity.type
_entity.pdbx_description
1 polymer ?
#
loop_
_entity_poly.entity_id
_entity_poly.type
_entity_poly.pdbx_seq_one_letter_code
_entity_poly.pdbx_strand_id
1 'polypeptide(L)'
;MLGTLQIHVGVEPVTRFESNKVRALLAYLAVESDQPQPRETLVNLFWPHLPERTARHNLSQALLSLRRAIGDYDANPPFLFVSRHAIQFNQDSDHWLDVAEFLALLDACDQHPHRQEEECPSCLDRLQRAMELYRGSFLEKFSLRDAAPFEEWCVVQRERFHVLAMSTLRRLIRCYERRGEYERALRYARQWVDLDPWQEEAHRQLMRLLALTGRRIEALAQYRICQRILVDGIGIEPTAETVELYEQIRDGSIGEVGPEGPPPLVVDRALTQPTLELPSSRLEGHAHRCVARDRELAWLAAQLDLALNGRGRVVFVTGGAGWGKTTLIREFARRAQETYPDLIVAGGNCNAYTGIGDPYLPFREILDLLTGDIEALWRAGAITYEHARRLWKVLPLVVDALVEDGPDLIDTFVSGAALATRAATRAPEGGIWLDRLQALMERKATTPDPGNPQQSDLFRQYTRVLQALAHQAPLLLLLDDLQWADLGTISLLFHLGRRLAGSRILILGAYRSEEVAIGRGERPHPLQPVVDEFVRDFGDIVMELGRTEDRAFVDAFLDSEPNRLGAAFRDTLYRQTGGHPLFTVELLRGMQERGDLVRDEAGCWVEGPTLDWETLPARVEATIAERISRLPEELQAILAVASVEGEEFTAEVVARVRATDEWDMVQRLSSELEKQHRLVSAQGIQRVGDRRLSRYRFRHHLFQKYLYNRLDEVERVTLHEEVGHTLEALYEDQVGEICVSLARHFEEARIADKAVEYLRQAGERAVRLSAHEEAIAHFTKALRLLETLPDSPERAHRELTLQVLLGNALLATKGYTVPEVGECYARARELCRRVGETPQLFPVLHGLHRFYLARAELQTSRDLAEQCLDLAQRQDDSILLVPAHRMMGTTLFFLGEFVSALEHFERGIALYDAERHRSYALLCGQDEGVGCRGYSAWALWDLGYPDQALARSREALALAQTLSHPYSLAYALILAAWVHQFRCEVSAVQELVEAAISLSTKQGFAFWLAFGTVLRGWALVEQGQAEAGVELIYQGWDITRAMGIGIGRPHTLSLLAEARVKMGQIEEALTLLDEALVMAHENGEACSLADLYIRKGEYLLSLSEGNQAKAEACFLRAFEIALQQRAKLSELRAATSLSRLWWSRGEGCKARQLLAQTYGWFSEGFDVIYLREAKALLDVLS
;
A
#
# COMPACT_ATOMS: atom_id res chain seq x y z
N MET A 1 21.60 17.73 -39.74
CA MET A 1 20.33 17.67 -38.99
C MET A 1 20.18 18.83 -38.01
N LEU A 2 21.24 19.52 -37.58
CA LEU A 2 21.17 20.77 -36.81
C LEU A 2 20.88 21.97 -37.75
N GLY A 3 19.63 22.09 -38.17
CA GLY A 3 19.16 22.93 -39.27
C GLY A 3 18.34 22.11 -40.26
N THR A 4 18.24 22.55 -41.51
CA THR A 4 17.50 21.78 -42.54
C THR A 4 18.15 20.42 -42.80
N LEU A 5 17.34 19.35 -42.93
CA LEU A 5 17.83 17.99 -43.20
C LEU A 5 18.52 17.88 -44.58
N GLN A 6 19.83 17.62 -44.56
CA GLN A 6 20.66 17.36 -45.74
C GLN A 6 21.30 15.98 -45.62
N ILE A 7 21.29 15.21 -46.71
CA ILE A 7 21.81 13.84 -46.77
C ILE A 7 22.67 13.73 -48.03
N HIS A 8 23.91 13.25 -47.88
CA HIS A 8 24.86 13.07 -48.99
C HIS A 8 25.44 11.66 -48.93
N VAL A 9 25.70 11.06 -50.09
CA VAL A 9 26.48 9.82 -50.22
C VAL A 9 27.73 10.17 -51.01
N GLY A 10 28.89 10.11 -50.36
CA GLY A 10 30.12 10.72 -50.88
C GLY A 10 29.95 12.24 -51.02
N VAL A 11 30.07 12.76 -52.24
CA VAL A 11 29.93 14.20 -52.55
C VAL A 11 28.56 14.54 -53.17
N GLU A 12 27.73 13.54 -53.47
CA GLU A 12 26.46 13.73 -54.16
C GLU A 12 25.29 13.84 -53.17
N PRO A 13 24.42 14.87 -53.28
CA PRO A 13 23.25 15.02 -52.43
C PRO A 13 22.16 14.00 -52.81
N VAL A 14 21.66 13.26 -51.82
CA VAL A 14 20.54 12.33 -52.01
C VAL A 14 19.23 13.11 -52.00
N THR A 15 18.70 13.36 -53.19
CA THR A 15 17.49 14.19 -53.37
C THR A 15 16.22 13.39 -53.69
N ARG A 16 16.35 12.10 -54.07
CA ARG A 16 15.24 11.25 -54.53
C ARG A 16 14.80 10.23 -53.48
N PHE A 17 14.22 10.70 -52.38
CA PHE A 17 13.46 9.83 -51.46
C PHE A 17 12.02 9.69 -51.95
N GLU A 18 11.45 8.49 -51.89
CA GLU A 18 10.07 8.23 -52.36
C GLU A 18 9.00 8.90 -51.46
N SER A 19 9.32 9.22 -50.20
CA SER A 19 8.46 10.04 -49.34
C SER A 19 9.24 10.74 -48.22
N ASN A 20 8.63 11.75 -47.60
CA ASN A 20 9.18 12.39 -46.41
C ASN A 20 9.25 11.39 -45.22
N LYS A 21 8.38 10.38 -45.14
CA LYS A 21 8.46 9.35 -44.10
C LYS A 21 9.74 8.51 -44.20
N VAL A 22 10.25 8.26 -45.41
CA VAL A 22 11.54 7.57 -45.61
C VAL A 22 12.70 8.41 -45.10
N ARG A 23 12.68 9.74 -45.35
CA ARG A 23 13.67 10.69 -44.84
C ARG A 23 13.64 10.78 -43.31
N ALA A 24 12.44 10.82 -42.76
CA ALA A 24 12.18 10.88 -41.33
C ALA A 24 12.64 9.59 -40.61
N LEU A 25 12.38 8.42 -41.22
CA LEU A 25 12.85 7.13 -40.73
C LEU A 25 14.38 7.07 -40.65
N LEU A 26 15.09 7.56 -41.66
CA LEU A 26 16.55 7.64 -41.60
C LEU A 26 17.04 8.57 -40.50
N ALA A 27 16.44 9.77 -40.39
CA ALA A 27 16.81 10.73 -39.36
C ALA A 27 16.58 10.17 -37.95
N TYR A 28 15.46 9.48 -37.74
CA TYR A 28 15.15 8.82 -36.47
C TYR A 28 16.17 7.71 -36.15
N LEU A 29 16.41 6.78 -37.09
CA LEU A 29 17.33 5.67 -36.86
C LEU A 29 18.78 6.13 -36.63
N ALA A 30 19.21 7.21 -37.30
CA ALA A 30 20.54 7.77 -37.13
C ALA A 30 20.73 8.42 -35.75
N VAL A 31 19.69 9.10 -35.24
CA VAL A 31 19.72 9.73 -33.90
C VAL A 31 19.56 8.69 -32.79
N GLU A 32 18.64 7.74 -32.94
CA GLU A 32 18.36 6.68 -31.97
C GLU A 32 19.18 5.41 -32.29
N SER A 33 20.47 5.61 -32.61
CA SER A 33 21.34 4.54 -33.12
C SER A 33 21.91 3.62 -32.03
N ASP A 34 21.89 4.05 -30.76
CA ASP A 34 22.47 3.31 -29.63
C ASP A 34 21.73 2.00 -29.31
N GLN A 35 20.47 1.86 -29.75
CA GLN A 35 19.65 0.67 -29.49
C GLN A 35 18.90 0.19 -30.74
N PRO A 36 18.70 -1.13 -30.91
CA PRO A 36 17.85 -1.66 -31.98
C PRO A 36 16.40 -1.22 -31.81
N GLN A 37 15.80 -0.63 -32.86
CA GLN A 37 14.43 -0.14 -32.84
C GLN A 37 13.45 -1.24 -33.25
N PRO A 38 12.50 -1.66 -32.38
CA PRO A 38 11.50 -2.65 -32.74
C PRO A 38 10.65 -2.17 -33.93
N ARG A 39 10.30 -3.11 -34.83
CA ARG A 39 9.46 -2.79 -35.99
C ARG A 39 8.09 -2.23 -35.60
N GLU A 40 7.57 -2.67 -34.46
CA GLU A 40 6.29 -2.18 -33.92
C GLU A 40 6.38 -0.72 -33.48
N THR A 41 7.46 -0.34 -32.80
CA THR A 41 7.76 1.05 -32.43
C THR A 41 7.80 1.94 -33.66
N LEU A 42 8.52 1.53 -34.72
CA LEU A 42 8.62 2.29 -35.96
C LEU A 42 7.29 2.38 -36.71
N VAL A 43 6.45 1.33 -36.64
CA VAL A 43 5.10 1.34 -37.20
C VAL A 43 4.22 2.37 -36.48
N ASN A 44 4.20 2.36 -35.16
CA ASN A 44 3.40 3.29 -34.36
C ASN A 44 3.92 4.73 -34.50
N LEU A 45 5.23 4.91 -34.66
CA LEU A 45 5.87 6.21 -34.80
C LEU A 45 5.49 6.89 -36.13
N PHE A 46 5.52 6.16 -37.25
CA PHE A 46 5.35 6.73 -38.59
C PHE A 46 3.97 6.52 -39.22
N TRP A 47 3.19 5.53 -38.77
CA TRP A 47 1.86 5.21 -39.28
C TRP A 47 0.85 4.89 -38.16
N PRO A 48 0.65 5.80 -37.18
CA PRO A 48 -0.17 5.55 -35.98
C PRO A 48 -1.65 5.25 -36.26
N HIS A 49 -2.17 5.69 -37.41
CA HIS A 49 -3.60 5.58 -37.77
C HIS A 49 -3.92 4.40 -38.69
N LEU A 50 -2.92 3.59 -39.06
CA LEU A 50 -3.12 2.47 -39.99
C LEU A 50 -3.18 1.13 -39.24
N PRO A 51 -4.03 0.18 -39.69
CA PRO A 51 -4.03 -1.17 -39.15
C PRO A 51 -2.65 -1.82 -39.23
N GLU A 52 -2.28 -2.56 -38.18
CA GLU A 52 -0.93 -3.11 -37.96
C GLU A 52 -0.34 -3.84 -39.19
N ARG A 53 -1.14 -4.67 -39.88
CA ARG A 53 -0.71 -5.39 -41.09
C ARG A 53 -0.33 -4.44 -42.23
N THR A 54 -1.14 -3.40 -42.44
CA THR A 54 -0.89 -2.38 -43.48
C THR A 54 0.31 -1.51 -43.12
N ALA A 55 0.44 -1.13 -41.85
CA ALA A 55 1.55 -0.33 -41.38
C ALA A 55 2.89 -1.08 -41.44
N ARG A 56 2.93 -2.38 -41.09
CA ARG A 56 4.12 -3.25 -41.26
C ARG A 56 4.52 -3.42 -42.73
N HIS A 57 3.53 -3.51 -43.63
CA HIS A 57 3.79 -3.52 -45.06
C HIS A 57 4.42 -2.20 -45.52
N ASN A 58 3.88 -1.06 -45.08
CA ASN A 58 4.41 0.27 -45.39
C ASN A 58 5.82 0.48 -44.84
N LEU A 59 6.12 0.03 -43.61
CA LEU A 59 7.47 0.04 -43.05
C LEU A 59 8.43 -0.79 -43.92
N SER A 60 8.00 -1.96 -44.40
CA SER A 60 8.84 -2.82 -45.24
C SER A 60 9.15 -2.16 -46.59
N GLN A 61 8.18 -1.48 -47.21
CA GLN A 61 8.41 -0.70 -48.43
C GLN A 61 9.31 0.52 -48.17
N ALA A 62 9.08 1.24 -47.08
CA ALA A 62 9.89 2.39 -46.68
C ALA A 62 11.36 2.00 -46.42
N LEU A 63 11.61 0.85 -45.80
CA LEU A 63 12.97 0.32 -45.59
C LEU A 63 13.64 -0.11 -46.90
N LEU A 64 12.91 -0.77 -47.80
CA LEU A 64 13.45 -1.13 -49.12
C LEU A 64 13.85 0.12 -49.91
N SER A 65 12.98 1.13 -49.90
CA SER A 65 13.21 2.44 -50.49
C SER A 65 14.42 3.14 -49.88
N LEU A 66 14.50 3.16 -48.54
CA LEU A 66 15.60 3.75 -47.79
C LEU A 66 16.95 3.12 -48.16
N ARG A 67 17.03 1.78 -48.10
CA ARG A 67 18.26 1.03 -48.38
C ARG A 67 18.78 1.26 -49.81
N ARG A 68 17.87 1.44 -50.79
CA ARG A 68 18.25 1.82 -52.15
C ARG A 68 18.74 3.27 -52.22
N ALA A 69 18.03 4.19 -51.56
CA ALA A 69 18.35 5.61 -51.61
C ALA A 69 19.73 5.95 -51.01
N ILE A 70 20.16 5.21 -49.97
CA ILE A 70 21.47 5.41 -49.32
C ILE A 70 22.56 4.46 -49.82
N GLY A 71 22.27 3.60 -50.81
CA GLY A 71 23.25 2.63 -51.32
C GLY A 71 23.67 1.54 -50.32
N ASP A 72 22.80 1.20 -49.36
CA ASP A 72 23.09 0.29 -48.24
C ASP A 72 23.54 -1.13 -48.69
N TYR A 73 23.07 -1.58 -49.85
CA TYR A 73 23.43 -2.90 -50.38
C TYR A 73 24.89 -2.98 -50.87
N ASP A 74 25.46 -1.85 -51.28
CA ASP A 74 26.82 -1.77 -51.82
C ASP A 74 27.83 -1.26 -50.77
N ALA A 75 27.34 -0.82 -49.61
CA ALA A 75 28.16 -0.35 -48.49
C ALA A 75 28.74 -1.51 -47.67
N ASN A 76 30.01 -1.39 -47.26
CA ASN A 76 30.68 -2.39 -46.42
C ASN A 76 31.49 -1.71 -45.30
N PRO A 77 31.07 -1.78 -44.03
CA PRO A 77 29.85 -2.45 -43.55
C PRO A 77 28.56 -1.68 -43.93
N PRO A 78 27.38 -2.34 -43.98
CA PRO A 78 26.12 -1.71 -44.36
C PRO A 78 25.72 -0.60 -43.37
N PHE A 79 24.95 0.39 -43.81
CA PHE A 79 24.45 1.49 -42.97
C PHE A 79 23.33 1.06 -42.01
N LEU A 80 22.57 0.01 -42.34
CA LEU A 80 21.44 -0.45 -41.51
C LEU A 80 21.55 -1.95 -41.18
N PHE A 81 21.43 -2.27 -39.89
CA PHE A 81 21.13 -3.63 -39.45
C PHE A 81 19.63 -3.86 -39.50
N VAL A 82 19.19 -4.76 -40.39
CA VAL A 82 17.77 -5.07 -40.58
C VAL A 82 17.52 -6.53 -40.23
N SER A 83 16.82 -6.78 -39.14
CA SER A 83 16.37 -8.12 -38.74
C SER A 83 14.85 -8.29 -38.90
N ARG A 84 14.35 -9.48 -38.55
CA ARG A 84 12.92 -9.77 -38.49
C ARG A 84 12.21 -9.01 -37.36
N HIS A 85 12.92 -8.62 -36.31
CA HIS A 85 12.33 -8.03 -35.09
C HIS A 85 12.63 -6.54 -34.93
N ALA A 86 13.81 -6.08 -35.37
CA ALA A 86 14.28 -4.71 -35.16
C ALA A 86 15.08 -4.17 -36.35
N ILE A 87 15.19 -2.84 -36.42
CA ILE A 87 16.07 -2.11 -37.33
C ILE A 87 16.97 -1.19 -36.49
N GLN A 88 18.25 -1.14 -36.82
CA GLN A 88 19.21 -0.25 -36.17
C GLN A 88 20.10 0.42 -37.22
N PHE A 89 20.51 1.65 -36.96
CA PHE A 89 21.58 2.28 -37.73
C PHE A 89 22.93 1.71 -37.29
N ASN A 90 23.76 1.32 -38.25
CA ASN A 90 25.05 0.73 -37.97
C ASN A 90 26.09 1.83 -37.70
N GLN A 91 26.47 2.01 -36.44
CA GLN A 91 27.48 3.00 -36.06
C GLN A 91 28.88 2.67 -36.59
N ASP A 92 29.17 1.41 -36.95
CA ASP A 92 30.44 1.01 -37.55
C ASP A 92 30.53 1.31 -39.06
N SER A 93 29.45 1.82 -39.66
CA SER A 93 29.44 2.21 -41.08
C SER A 93 30.23 3.51 -41.32
N ASP A 94 30.72 3.69 -42.55
CA ASP A 94 31.44 4.89 -42.96
C ASP A 94 30.46 6.08 -43.11
N HIS A 95 30.12 6.70 -41.98
CA HIS A 95 29.14 7.76 -41.88
C HIS A 95 29.66 8.94 -41.06
N TRP A 96 29.08 10.10 -41.32
CA TRP A 96 29.30 11.31 -40.53
C TRP A 96 27.95 11.97 -40.24
N LEU A 97 27.71 12.28 -38.96
CA LEU A 97 26.46 12.83 -38.47
C LEU A 97 26.75 14.07 -37.62
N ASP A 98 26.21 15.22 -38.02
CA ASP A 98 26.46 16.51 -37.37
C ASP A 98 25.97 16.57 -35.92
N VAL A 99 24.83 15.95 -35.61
CA VAL A 99 24.33 15.83 -34.23
C VAL A 99 25.23 14.95 -33.35
N ALA A 100 25.82 13.89 -33.90
CA ALA A 100 26.74 13.03 -33.17
C ALA A 100 28.10 13.71 -32.95
N GLU A 101 28.65 14.40 -33.96
CA GLU A 101 29.88 15.18 -33.78
C GLU A 101 29.66 16.34 -32.80
N PHE A 102 28.51 17.02 -32.84
CA PHE A 102 28.15 18.05 -31.88
C PHE A 102 28.20 17.53 -30.44
N LEU A 103 27.51 16.41 -30.16
CA LEU A 103 27.53 15.79 -28.84
C LEU A 103 28.92 15.31 -28.44
N ALA A 104 29.66 14.67 -29.35
CA ALA A 104 31.02 14.17 -29.08
C ALA A 104 32.00 15.30 -28.75
N LEU A 105 31.87 16.47 -29.38
CA LEU A 105 32.71 17.64 -29.05
C LEU A 105 32.41 18.17 -27.64
N LEU A 106 31.15 18.20 -27.23
CA LEU A 106 30.75 18.61 -25.88
C LEU A 106 31.19 17.59 -24.82
N ASP A 107 30.96 16.30 -25.06
CA ASP A 107 31.43 15.22 -24.20
C ASP A 107 32.95 15.22 -24.05
N ALA A 108 33.68 15.46 -25.15
CA ALA A 108 35.13 15.58 -25.11
C ALA A 108 35.59 16.79 -24.29
N CYS A 109 34.85 17.90 -24.27
CA CYS A 109 35.12 19.02 -23.36
C CYS A 109 34.90 18.61 -21.90
N ASP A 110 33.77 17.98 -21.61
CA ASP A 110 33.39 17.60 -20.25
C ASP A 110 34.29 16.50 -19.67
N GLN A 111 34.89 15.67 -20.54
CA GLN A 111 35.88 14.63 -20.19
C GLN A 111 37.33 15.13 -20.18
N HIS A 112 37.59 16.34 -20.68
CA HIS A 112 38.94 16.88 -20.71
C HIS A 112 39.37 17.35 -19.31
N PRO A 113 40.49 16.85 -18.75
CA PRO A 113 40.97 17.31 -17.46
C PRO A 113 41.48 18.75 -17.58
N HIS A 114 40.77 19.70 -16.95
CA HIS A 114 41.18 21.10 -16.85
C HIS A 114 40.95 21.63 -15.43
N ARG A 115 41.84 22.53 -14.97
CA ARG A 115 41.69 23.16 -13.65
C ARG A 115 40.59 24.21 -13.64
N GLN A 116 40.47 24.94 -14.75
CA GLN A 116 39.41 25.90 -15.06
C GLN A 116 39.12 25.75 -16.56
N GLU A 117 37.86 25.58 -16.93
CA GLU A 117 37.46 25.35 -18.32
C GLU A 117 37.75 26.57 -19.20
N GLU A 118 37.56 27.75 -18.63
CA GLU A 118 37.65 29.04 -19.32
C GLU A 118 39.05 29.35 -19.87
N GLU A 119 40.08 28.75 -19.26
CA GLU A 119 41.48 28.91 -19.64
C GLU A 119 41.98 27.76 -20.55
N CYS A 120 41.17 26.74 -20.81
CA CYS A 120 41.56 25.58 -21.60
C CYS A 120 41.51 25.87 -23.11
N PRO A 121 42.64 25.84 -23.86
CA PRO A 121 42.62 26.06 -25.30
C PRO A 121 41.92 24.94 -26.08
N SER A 122 42.03 23.69 -25.61
CA SER A 122 41.41 22.54 -26.28
C SER A 122 39.88 22.54 -26.14
N CYS A 123 39.35 22.92 -24.99
CA CYS A 123 37.89 23.03 -24.82
C CYS A 123 37.33 24.21 -25.60
N LEU A 124 38.07 25.33 -25.66
CA LEU A 124 37.66 26.48 -26.47
C LEU A 124 37.48 26.10 -27.95
N ASP A 125 38.47 25.45 -28.56
CA ASP A 125 38.41 25.02 -29.97
C ASP A 125 37.22 24.07 -30.23
N ARG A 126 36.99 23.10 -29.34
CA ARG A 126 35.88 22.15 -29.43
C ARG A 126 34.52 22.81 -29.30
N LEU A 127 34.34 23.73 -28.36
CA LEU A 127 33.10 24.49 -28.20
C LEU A 127 32.81 25.38 -29.42
N GLN A 128 33.85 25.98 -30.03
CA GLN A 128 33.69 26.75 -31.26
C GLN A 128 33.21 25.87 -32.41
N ARG A 129 33.86 24.72 -32.61
CA ARG A 129 33.47 23.74 -33.63
C ARG A 129 32.04 23.22 -33.42
N ALA A 130 31.64 22.98 -32.17
CA ALA A 130 30.26 22.59 -31.85
C ALA A 130 29.26 23.66 -32.32
N MET A 131 29.54 24.95 -32.06
CA MET A 131 28.66 26.03 -32.53
C MET A 131 28.67 26.25 -34.05
N GLU A 132 29.71 25.82 -34.78
CA GLU A 132 29.72 25.83 -36.24
C GLU A 132 28.81 24.75 -36.87
N LEU A 133 28.59 23.65 -36.14
CA LEU A 133 27.66 22.58 -36.53
C LEU A 133 26.20 22.98 -36.30
N TYR A 134 25.91 23.76 -35.26
CA TYR A 134 24.54 24.22 -34.95
C TYR A 134 24.10 25.39 -35.85
N ARG A 135 23.43 25.08 -36.97
CA ARG A 135 23.01 26.07 -37.98
C ARG A 135 21.54 26.51 -37.88
N GLY A 136 20.76 25.85 -37.04
CA GLY A 136 19.33 26.08 -36.84
C GLY A 136 18.71 24.95 -36.00
N SER A 137 17.42 25.04 -35.70
CA SER A 137 16.71 24.00 -34.94
C SER A 137 16.82 22.63 -35.62
N PHE A 138 16.85 21.57 -34.81
CA PHE A 138 16.89 20.20 -35.32
C PHE A 138 15.76 19.93 -36.32
N LEU A 139 16.12 19.41 -37.50
CA LEU A 139 15.22 19.18 -38.64
C LEU A 139 14.36 20.42 -38.95
N GLU A 140 15.01 21.57 -39.10
CA GLU A 140 14.35 22.84 -39.41
C GLU A 140 13.53 22.72 -40.71
N LYS A 141 12.30 23.23 -40.70
CA LYS A 141 11.36 23.22 -41.84
C LYS A 141 10.95 21.81 -42.30
N PHE A 142 11.11 20.80 -41.45
CA PHE A 142 10.67 19.42 -41.70
C PHE A 142 9.56 19.03 -40.72
N SER A 143 8.46 18.46 -41.23
CA SER A 143 7.30 18.02 -40.44
C SER A 143 6.46 17.00 -41.21
N LEU A 144 5.88 16.04 -40.49
CA LEU A 144 4.98 14.97 -40.91
C LEU A 144 3.62 15.12 -40.20
N ARG A 145 2.68 15.81 -40.85
CA ARG A 145 1.35 16.11 -40.28
C ARG A 145 0.51 14.87 -39.92
N ASP A 146 0.78 13.73 -40.55
CA ASP A 146 0.05 12.47 -40.39
C ASP A 146 0.80 11.45 -39.51
N ALA A 147 1.82 11.89 -38.77
CA ALA A 147 2.60 11.08 -37.84
C ALA A 147 2.87 11.85 -36.54
N ALA A 148 1.81 12.10 -35.76
CA ALA A 148 1.90 12.86 -34.51
C ALA A 148 3.00 12.37 -33.53
N PRO A 149 3.20 11.06 -33.31
CA PRO A 149 4.27 10.58 -32.42
C PRO A 149 5.69 10.95 -32.90
N PHE A 150 5.92 11.02 -34.21
CA PHE A 150 7.20 11.48 -34.76
C PHE A 150 7.39 12.99 -34.58
N GLU A 151 6.32 13.77 -34.71
CA GLU A 151 6.36 15.21 -34.46
C GLU A 151 6.66 15.51 -32.98
N GLU A 152 6.06 14.75 -32.07
CA GLU A 152 6.37 14.83 -30.63
C GLU A 152 7.85 14.53 -30.38
N TRP A 153 8.40 13.45 -30.93
CA TRP A 153 9.82 13.14 -30.84
C TRP A 153 10.70 14.27 -31.40
N CYS A 154 10.34 14.86 -32.55
CA CYS A 154 11.07 15.99 -33.13
C CYS A 154 11.08 17.22 -32.20
N VAL A 155 9.98 17.51 -31.51
CA VAL A 155 9.91 18.61 -30.54
C VAL A 155 10.90 18.39 -29.40
N VAL A 156 10.99 17.16 -28.87
CA VAL A 156 11.95 16.83 -27.81
C VAL A 156 13.39 17.03 -28.26
N GLN A 157 13.75 16.52 -29.45
CA GLN A 157 15.10 16.69 -29.97
C GLN A 157 15.44 18.15 -30.27
N ARG A 158 14.47 18.93 -30.78
CA ARG A 158 14.64 20.38 -30.99
C ARG A 158 14.98 21.10 -29.70
N GLU A 159 14.23 20.82 -28.62
CA GLU A 159 14.48 21.43 -27.32
C GLU A 159 15.85 21.00 -26.76
N ARG A 160 16.16 19.70 -26.82
CA ARG A 160 17.46 19.15 -26.36
C ARG A 160 18.65 19.87 -27.00
N PHE A 161 18.67 19.96 -28.32
CA PHE A 161 19.78 20.62 -29.03
C PHE A 161 19.77 22.14 -28.85
N HIS A 162 18.59 22.75 -28.64
CA HIS A 162 18.47 24.17 -28.34
C HIS A 162 19.11 24.52 -26.98
N VAL A 163 18.79 23.75 -25.93
CA VAL A 163 19.40 23.91 -24.59
C VAL A 163 20.91 23.70 -24.62
N LEU A 164 21.40 22.67 -25.31
CA LEU A 164 22.83 22.41 -25.46
C LEU A 164 23.56 23.51 -26.24
N ALA A 165 22.94 24.08 -27.27
CA ALA A 165 23.52 25.22 -28.00
C ALA A 165 23.61 26.47 -27.11
N MET A 166 22.57 26.75 -26.32
CA MET A 166 22.59 27.87 -25.35
C MET A 166 23.66 27.68 -24.28
N SER A 167 23.81 26.48 -23.72
CA SER A 167 24.85 26.20 -22.71
C SER A 167 26.25 26.33 -23.30
N THR A 168 26.44 25.89 -24.55
CA THR A 168 27.70 26.04 -25.30
C THR A 168 28.04 27.52 -25.54
N LEU A 169 27.06 28.34 -25.92
CA LEU A 169 27.24 29.79 -26.07
C LEU A 169 27.64 30.45 -24.74
N ARG A 170 27.01 30.09 -23.62
CA ARG A 170 27.40 30.57 -22.28
C ARG A 170 28.85 30.22 -21.94
N ARG A 171 29.26 28.98 -22.19
CA ARG A 171 30.64 28.49 -21.96
C ARG A 171 31.64 29.28 -22.80
N LEU A 172 31.37 29.47 -24.10
CA LEU A 172 32.21 30.28 -25.00
C LEU A 172 32.34 31.74 -24.54
N ILE A 173 31.23 32.36 -24.12
CA ILE A 173 31.23 33.74 -23.61
C ILE A 173 32.13 33.84 -22.37
N ARG A 174 31.99 32.94 -21.40
CA ARG A 174 32.84 32.92 -20.19
C ARG A 174 34.32 32.72 -20.53
N CYS A 175 34.64 31.82 -21.46
CA CYS A 175 36.02 31.59 -21.92
C CYS A 175 36.66 32.86 -22.49
N TYR A 176 35.95 33.55 -23.40
CA TYR A 176 36.47 34.78 -24.01
C TYR A 176 36.51 35.95 -23.04
N GLU A 177 35.52 36.06 -22.16
CA GLU A 177 35.45 37.11 -21.15
C GLU A 177 36.61 37.01 -20.16
N ARG A 178 36.92 35.80 -19.66
CA ARG A 178 38.07 35.55 -18.78
C ARG A 178 39.42 35.89 -19.41
N ARG A 179 39.53 35.75 -20.74
CA ARG A 179 40.74 36.08 -21.51
C ARG A 179 40.82 37.57 -21.90
N GLY A 180 39.84 38.38 -21.51
CA GLY A 180 39.74 39.79 -21.90
C GLY A 180 39.39 40.01 -23.37
N GLU A 181 38.98 38.96 -24.10
CA GLU A 181 38.62 39.01 -25.51
C GLU A 181 37.13 39.38 -25.70
N TYR A 182 36.73 40.53 -25.15
CA TYR A 182 35.32 40.93 -25.06
C TYR A 182 34.59 41.04 -26.40
N GLU A 183 35.28 41.40 -27.50
CA GLU A 183 34.66 41.46 -28.85
C GLU A 183 34.22 40.08 -29.35
N ARG A 184 34.97 39.01 -29.00
CA ARG A 184 34.58 37.64 -29.35
C ARG A 184 33.43 37.16 -28.48
N ALA A 185 33.48 37.46 -27.17
CA ALA A 185 32.36 37.20 -26.26
C ALA A 185 31.08 37.90 -26.73
N LEU A 186 31.18 39.14 -27.21
CA LEU A 186 30.05 39.92 -27.74
C LEU A 186 29.38 39.25 -28.94
N ARG A 187 30.15 38.62 -29.83
CA ARG A 187 29.60 37.87 -30.98
C ARG A 187 28.73 36.71 -30.52
N TYR A 188 29.20 35.92 -29.56
CA TYR A 188 28.44 34.77 -29.04
C TYR A 188 27.25 35.21 -28.17
N ALA A 189 27.36 36.33 -27.44
CA ALA A 189 26.24 36.90 -26.69
C ALA A 189 25.11 37.39 -27.61
N ARG A 190 25.45 37.98 -28.77
CA ARG A 190 24.46 38.31 -29.81
C ARG A 190 23.81 37.07 -30.40
N GLN A 191 24.62 36.05 -30.74
CA GLN A 191 24.11 34.78 -31.23
C GLN A 191 23.19 34.09 -30.21
N TRP A 192 23.44 34.26 -28.91
CA TRP A 192 22.59 33.72 -27.85
C TRP A 192 21.25 34.47 -27.76
N VAL A 193 21.24 35.80 -27.83
CA VAL A 193 20.01 36.60 -27.92
C VAL A 193 19.22 36.30 -29.20
N ASP A 194 19.89 36.09 -30.34
CA ASP A 194 19.21 35.73 -31.59
C ASP A 194 18.59 34.33 -31.52
N LEU A 195 19.19 33.42 -30.75
CA LEU A 195 18.71 32.04 -30.58
C LEU A 195 17.46 31.98 -29.69
N ASP A 196 17.44 32.72 -28.58
CA ASP A 196 16.27 32.88 -27.72
C ASP A 196 16.09 34.36 -27.28
N PRO A 197 15.32 35.16 -28.04
CA PRO A 197 15.09 36.58 -27.74
C PRO A 197 14.32 36.83 -26.44
N TRP A 198 13.71 35.80 -25.85
CA TRP A 198 12.91 35.91 -24.63
C TRP A 198 13.74 35.62 -23.38
N GLN A 199 14.97 35.14 -23.54
CA GLN A 199 15.84 34.79 -22.43
C GLN A 199 16.56 36.01 -21.89
N GLU A 200 16.01 36.58 -20.82
CA GLU A 200 16.49 37.81 -20.21
C GLU A 200 17.97 37.76 -19.76
N GLU A 201 18.47 36.58 -19.35
CA GLU A 201 19.89 36.36 -19.00
C GLU A 201 20.84 36.65 -20.17
N ALA A 202 20.46 36.29 -21.41
CA ALA A 202 21.26 36.53 -22.61
C ALA A 202 21.36 38.05 -22.88
N HIS A 203 20.26 38.78 -22.68
CA HIS A 203 20.23 40.23 -22.79
C HIS A 203 21.10 40.90 -21.74
N ARG A 204 21.05 40.46 -20.47
CA ARG A 204 21.93 40.96 -19.41
C ARG A 204 23.40 40.76 -19.72
N GLN A 205 23.77 39.56 -20.18
CA GLN A 205 25.16 39.26 -20.52
C GLN A 205 25.64 40.13 -21.70
N LEU A 206 24.79 40.35 -22.71
CA LEU A 206 25.09 41.27 -23.81
C LEU A 206 25.22 42.73 -23.34
N MET A 207 24.32 43.21 -22.48
CA MET A 207 24.38 44.54 -21.88
C MET A 207 25.69 44.74 -21.11
N ARG A 208 26.09 43.76 -20.30
CA ARG A 208 27.33 43.80 -19.52
C ARG A 208 28.57 43.86 -20.42
N LEU A 209 28.65 43.01 -21.45
CA LEU A 209 29.78 42.99 -22.39
C LEU A 209 29.86 44.29 -23.22
N LEU A 210 28.72 44.87 -23.62
CA LEU A 210 28.69 46.18 -24.27
C LEU A 210 29.18 47.29 -23.34
N ALA A 211 28.82 47.25 -22.07
CA ALA A 211 29.30 48.22 -21.09
C ALA A 211 30.80 48.09 -20.82
N LEU A 212 31.32 46.87 -20.67
CA LEU A 212 32.74 46.57 -20.46
C LEU A 212 33.62 46.95 -21.66
N THR A 213 33.07 46.95 -22.88
CA THR A 213 33.75 47.41 -24.10
C THR A 213 33.63 48.92 -24.34
N GLY A 214 33.07 49.68 -23.39
CA GLY A 214 32.89 51.13 -23.48
C GLY A 214 31.68 51.56 -24.35
N ARG A 215 30.88 50.61 -24.84
CA ARG A 215 29.70 50.85 -25.70
C ARG A 215 28.43 51.04 -24.87
N ARG A 216 28.48 51.96 -23.91
CA ARG A 216 27.40 52.23 -22.94
C ARG A 216 26.04 52.54 -23.59
N ILE A 217 26.04 53.30 -24.68
CA ILE A 217 24.79 53.67 -25.39
C ILE A 217 24.11 52.42 -25.97
N GLU A 218 24.90 51.49 -26.55
CA GLU A 218 24.38 50.23 -27.08
C GLU A 218 23.85 49.34 -25.96
N ALA A 219 24.51 49.30 -24.80
CA ALA A 219 24.06 48.53 -23.64
C ALA A 219 22.69 49.01 -23.12
N LEU A 220 22.49 50.34 -22.99
CA LEU A 220 21.20 50.91 -22.60
C LEU A 220 20.12 50.71 -23.66
N ALA A 221 20.49 50.68 -24.95
CA ALA A 221 19.57 50.34 -26.03
C ALA A 221 19.15 48.86 -25.97
N GLN A 222 20.07 47.95 -25.63
CA GLN A 222 19.79 46.52 -25.48
C GLN A 222 18.80 46.24 -24.35
N TYR A 223 18.86 47.00 -23.24
CA TYR A 223 17.85 46.95 -22.19
C TYR A 223 16.45 47.28 -22.72
N ARG A 224 16.33 48.36 -23.52
CA ARG A 224 15.04 48.74 -24.13
C ARG A 224 14.53 47.70 -25.13
N ILE A 225 15.43 47.02 -25.84
CA ILE A 225 15.08 45.90 -26.71
C ILE A 225 14.57 44.72 -25.87
N CYS A 226 15.26 44.37 -24.79
CA CYS A 226 14.84 43.33 -23.86
C CYS A 226 13.45 43.64 -23.27
N GLN A 227 13.27 44.85 -22.70
CA GLN A 227 11.99 45.29 -22.15
C GLN A 227 10.89 45.23 -23.19
N ARG A 228 11.12 45.74 -24.40
CA ARG A 228 10.11 45.70 -25.46
C ARG A 228 9.74 44.27 -25.84
N ILE A 229 10.71 43.39 -26.04
CA ILE A 229 10.44 42.00 -26.42
C ILE A 229 9.65 41.28 -25.31
N LEU A 230 10.06 41.44 -24.05
CA LEU A 230 9.37 40.80 -22.91
C LEU A 230 7.94 41.34 -22.71
N VAL A 231 7.77 42.67 -22.78
CA VAL A 231 6.47 43.33 -22.59
C VAL A 231 5.54 43.07 -23.78
N ASP A 232 5.99 43.34 -25.01
CA ASP A 232 5.12 43.23 -26.19
C ASP A 232 4.77 41.78 -26.52
N GLY A 233 5.64 40.84 -26.17
CA GLY A 233 5.53 39.49 -26.69
C GLY A 233 5.15 38.41 -25.68
N ILE A 234 5.43 38.58 -24.38
CA ILE A 234 4.94 37.69 -23.32
C ILE A 234 4.26 38.43 -22.15
N GLY A 235 4.17 39.76 -22.19
CA GLY A 235 3.43 40.56 -21.21
C GLY A 235 4.12 40.69 -19.84
N ILE A 236 5.45 40.57 -19.78
CA ILE A 236 6.23 40.56 -18.53
C ILE A 236 7.26 41.70 -18.56
N GLU A 237 7.44 42.39 -17.43
CA GLU A 237 8.49 43.40 -17.25
C GLU A 237 9.85 42.75 -16.92
N PRO A 238 10.99 43.38 -17.28
CA PRO A 238 12.31 42.87 -16.91
C PRO A 238 12.48 42.65 -15.40
N THR A 239 13.12 41.55 -15.04
CA THR A 239 13.54 41.20 -13.67
C THR A 239 14.37 42.30 -13.00
N ALA A 240 14.36 42.28 -11.66
CA ALA A 240 15.10 43.22 -10.83
C ALA A 240 16.60 43.26 -11.17
N GLU A 241 17.25 42.12 -11.45
CA GLU A 241 18.69 42.13 -11.75
C GLU A 241 19.00 42.81 -13.11
N THR A 242 18.08 42.74 -14.07
CA THR A 242 18.25 43.41 -15.37
C THR A 242 18.01 44.91 -15.25
N VAL A 243 17.04 45.31 -14.43
CA VAL A 243 16.81 46.72 -14.07
C VAL A 243 18.03 47.26 -13.33
N GLU A 244 18.54 46.54 -12.33
CA GLU A 244 19.71 46.95 -11.55
C GLU A 244 20.95 47.09 -12.43
N LEU A 245 21.21 46.14 -13.34
CA LEU A 245 22.29 46.26 -14.32
C LEU A 245 22.10 47.49 -15.22
N TYR A 246 20.88 47.78 -15.66
CA TYR A 246 20.58 49.00 -16.42
C TYR A 246 20.90 50.26 -15.61
N GLU A 247 20.54 50.30 -14.33
CA GLU A 247 20.85 51.42 -13.44
C GLU A 247 22.36 51.58 -13.22
N GLN A 248 23.09 50.47 -13.01
CA GLN A 248 24.55 50.49 -12.88
C GLN A 248 25.24 50.99 -14.17
N ILE A 249 24.78 50.53 -15.35
CA ILE A 249 25.25 51.04 -16.65
C ILE A 249 24.90 52.53 -16.81
N ARG A 250 23.69 52.94 -16.39
CA ARG A 250 23.20 54.32 -16.47
C ARG A 250 23.93 55.25 -15.51
N ASP A 251 24.42 54.77 -14.38
CA ASP A 251 25.07 55.59 -13.37
C ASP A 251 26.60 55.52 -13.47
N GLY A 252 27.13 54.66 -14.35
CA GLY A 252 28.56 54.53 -14.65
C GLY A 252 29.34 53.78 -13.58
N SER A 253 28.64 52.97 -12.76
CA SER A 253 29.15 52.28 -11.58
C SER A 253 29.55 50.82 -11.81
N ILE A 254 29.67 50.37 -13.08
CA ILE A 254 30.27 49.06 -13.39
C ILE A 254 31.77 49.12 -13.04
N GLY A 255 32.07 48.84 -11.78
CA GLY A 255 33.40 48.47 -11.29
C GLY A 255 33.56 46.94 -11.35
N GLU A 256 34.80 46.47 -11.41
CA GLU A 256 35.19 45.05 -11.45
C GLU A 256 34.49 44.24 -10.34
N VAL A 257 33.30 43.69 -10.62
CA VAL A 257 32.73 42.60 -9.84
C VAL A 257 33.53 41.36 -10.22
N GLY A 258 34.22 40.80 -9.22
CA GLY A 258 35.05 39.62 -9.34
C GLY A 258 34.31 38.43 -9.97
N PRO A 259 35.04 37.41 -10.42
CA PRO A 259 34.48 36.36 -11.24
C PRO A 259 33.77 35.30 -10.38
N GLU A 260 32.73 35.70 -9.67
CA GLU A 260 31.70 34.78 -9.23
C GLU A 260 30.71 34.66 -10.37
N GLY A 261 31.01 33.72 -11.28
CA GLY A 261 30.06 33.31 -12.30
C GLY A 261 28.79 32.75 -11.66
N PRO A 262 27.66 32.72 -12.39
CA PRO A 262 26.50 31.94 -11.98
C PRO A 262 26.95 30.52 -11.58
N PRO A 263 26.31 29.88 -10.59
CA PRO A 263 26.71 28.55 -10.13
C PRO A 263 26.94 27.65 -11.34
N PRO A 264 28.00 26.82 -11.35
CA PRO A 264 28.19 25.88 -12.43
C PRO A 264 26.93 25.03 -12.50
N LEU A 265 26.23 25.07 -13.63
CA LEU A 265 25.37 23.97 -14.03
C LEU A 265 26.30 22.76 -14.04
N VAL A 266 26.17 21.91 -13.01
CA VAL A 266 26.70 20.56 -13.07
C VAL A 266 26.04 19.95 -14.30
N VAL A 267 26.80 19.84 -15.40
CA VAL A 267 26.38 19.04 -16.54
C VAL A 267 26.38 17.62 -16.02
N ASP A 268 25.23 17.18 -15.53
CA ASP A 268 24.96 15.77 -15.31
C ASP A 268 25.13 15.08 -16.65
N ARG A 269 26.14 14.22 -16.77
CA ARG A 269 26.39 13.35 -17.94
C ARG A 269 25.28 12.30 -18.16
N ALA A 270 24.07 12.53 -17.68
CA ALA A 270 22.92 11.64 -17.77
C ALA A 270 21.89 12.07 -18.84
N LEU A 271 22.20 13.02 -19.72
CA LEU A 271 21.31 13.51 -20.77
C LEU A 271 21.49 12.79 -22.14
N THR A 272 21.67 11.47 -22.12
CA THR A 272 21.58 10.61 -23.33
C THR A 272 20.24 9.88 -23.48
N GLN A 273 19.22 10.20 -22.68
CA GLN A 273 17.83 9.77 -22.91
C GLN A 273 16.88 10.97 -22.94
N PRO A 274 15.84 10.98 -23.81
CA PRO A 274 15.01 12.15 -24.05
C PRO A 274 14.21 12.48 -22.79
N THR A 275 14.70 13.45 -22.04
CA THR A 275 13.99 14.11 -20.94
C THR A 275 13.52 15.45 -21.48
N LEU A 276 12.21 15.58 -21.66
CA LEU A 276 11.55 16.86 -21.89
C LEU A 276 11.80 17.73 -20.64
N GLU A 277 12.84 18.55 -20.66
CA GLU A 277 12.85 19.77 -19.87
C GLU A 277 11.89 20.75 -20.56
N LEU A 278 10.61 20.68 -20.19
CA LEU A 278 9.74 21.85 -20.32
C LEU A 278 10.35 22.94 -19.42
N PRO A 279 10.56 24.19 -19.91
CA PRO A 279 11.00 25.27 -19.05
C PRO A 279 10.04 25.36 -17.87
N SER A 280 10.60 25.15 -16.67
CA SER A 280 9.93 25.13 -15.37
C SER A 280 9.38 26.49 -14.93
N SER A 281 9.06 27.38 -15.88
CA SER A 281 8.56 28.73 -15.62
C SER A 281 7.30 29.13 -16.40
N ARG A 282 6.60 28.22 -17.12
CA ARG A 282 5.41 28.60 -17.93
C ARG A 282 4.13 27.83 -17.69
N LEU A 283 4.03 27.13 -16.56
CA LEU A 283 2.74 26.72 -15.97
C LEU A 283 2.53 27.32 -14.58
N GLU A 284 3.08 28.51 -14.29
CA GLU A 284 2.52 29.39 -13.27
C GLU A 284 1.22 30.04 -13.78
N GLY A 285 0.24 29.21 -14.15
CA GLY A 285 -1.14 29.64 -14.24
C GLY A 285 -1.69 29.86 -12.83
N HIS A 286 -1.24 30.91 -12.13
CA HIS A 286 -1.70 31.28 -10.79
C HIS A 286 -1.82 30.05 -9.86
N ALA A 287 -0.72 29.33 -9.67
CA ALA A 287 -0.63 28.41 -8.55
C ALA A 287 -0.86 29.24 -7.28
N HIS A 288 -1.89 28.90 -6.51
CA HIS A 288 -2.29 29.62 -5.32
C HIS A 288 -1.08 29.73 -4.39
N ARG A 289 -0.44 30.91 -4.35
CA ARG A 289 0.65 31.18 -3.39
C ARG A 289 0.10 30.90 -2.00
N CYS A 290 0.82 30.12 -1.20
CA CYS A 290 0.48 29.96 0.21
C CYS A 290 0.82 31.29 0.90
N VAL A 291 -0.20 32.04 1.32
CA VAL A 291 -0.03 33.38 1.90
C VAL A 291 -0.37 33.36 3.38
N ALA A 292 0.39 34.12 4.19
CA ALA A 292 0.19 34.30 5.63
C ALA A 292 0.20 32.97 6.42
N ARG A 293 1.12 32.05 6.08
CA ARG A 293 1.31 30.76 6.75
C ARG A 293 2.72 30.53 7.27
N ASP A 294 3.51 31.60 7.43
CA ASP A 294 4.93 31.49 7.81
C ASP A 294 5.12 30.87 9.21
N ARG A 295 4.18 31.11 10.14
CA ARG A 295 4.21 30.50 11.47
C ARG A 295 4.00 28.99 11.38
N GLU A 296 3.01 28.57 10.61
CA GLU A 296 2.66 27.17 10.39
C GLU A 296 3.78 26.42 9.65
N LEU A 297 4.34 27.03 8.61
CA LEU A 297 5.48 26.48 7.87
C LEU A 297 6.75 26.40 8.74
N ALA A 298 7.00 27.39 9.59
CA ALA A 298 8.14 27.36 10.53
C ALA A 298 8.00 26.24 11.57
N TRP A 299 6.79 25.99 12.07
CA TRP A 299 6.54 24.88 12.99
C TRP A 299 6.73 23.53 12.28
N LEU A 300 6.24 23.36 11.05
CA LEU A 300 6.46 22.12 10.27
C LEU A 300 7.96 21.90 9.97
N ALA A 301 8.70 22.96 9.63
CA ALA A 301 10.15 22.91 9.44
C ALA A 301 10.87 22.45 10.72
N ALA A 302 10.49 22.98 11.88
CA ALA A 302 11.07 22.55 13.16
C ALA A 302 10.82 21.06 13.45
N GLN A 303 9.65 20.51 13.07
CA GLN A 303 9.37 19.08 13.22
C GLN A 303 10.19 18.22 12.25
N LEU A 304 10.42 18.70 11.02
CA LEU A 304 11.30 18.05 10.06
C LEU A 304 12.75 18.02 10.54
N ASP A 305 13.25 19.12 11.10
CA ASP A 305 14.61 19.18 11.65
C ASP A 305 14.82 18.13 12.75
N LEU A 306 13.81 17.87 13.59
CA LEU A 306 13.87 16.79 14.57
C LEU A 306 13.97 15.42 13.90
N ALA A 307 13.14 15.16 12.88
CA ALA A 307 13.17 13.90 12.12
C ALA A 307 14.52 13.70 11.41
N LEU A 308 15.07 14.73 10.76
CA LEU A 308 16.38 14.69 10.10
C LEU A 308 17.51 14.33 11.08
N ASN A 309 17.39 14.74 12.35
CA ASN A 309 18.32 14.40 13.43
C ASN A 309 18.06 13.00 14.05
N GLY A 310 17.33 12.12 13.37
CA GLY A 310 17.04 10.74 13.80
C GLY A 310 15.94 10.62 14.85
N ARG A 311 15.20 11.71 15.13
CA ARG A 311 14.02 11.69 15.99
C ARG A 311 12.76 11.65 15.13
N GLY A 312 12.56 10.53 14.42
CA GLY A 312 11.40 10.35 13.56
C GLY A 312 10.08 10.56 14.31
N ARG A 313 9.11 11.18 13.63
CA ARG A 313 7.89 11.75 14.24
C ARG A 313 6.68 11.64 13.34
N VAL A 314 5.51 11.68 13.97
CA VAL A 314 4.20 11.85 13.31
C VAL A 314 3.62 13.20 13.73
N VAL A 315 3.13 13.98 12.77
CA VAL A 315 2.49 15.28 13.01
C VAL A 315 1.19 15.40 12.20
N PHE A 316 0.26 16.21 12.70
CA PHE A 316 -1.06 16.38 12.11
C PHE A 316 -1.40 17.83 11.86
N VAL A 317 -1.96 18.11 10.69
CA VAL A 317 -2.58 19.40 10.33
C VAL A 317 -4.08 19.20 10.27
N THR A 318 -4.82 19.88 11.14
CA THR A 318 -6.27 19.78 11.27
C THR A 318 -6.95 21.07 10.82
N GLY A 319 -8.26 21.03 10.61
CA GLY A 319 -9.04 22.21 10.23
C GLY A 319 -10.25 21.86 9.35
N GLY A 320 -11.18 22.80 9.20
CA GLY A 320 -12.39 22.59 8.39
C GLY A 320 -12.10 22.39 6.89
N ALA A 321 -13.12 22.05 6.11
CA ALA A 321 -13.04 22.03 4.65
C ALA A 321 -12.66 23.42 4.10
N GLY A 322 -11.79 23.50 3.08
CA GLY A 322 -11.45 24.77 2.43
C GLY A 322 -10.47 25.70 3.17
N TRP A 323 -9.94 25.31 4.33
CA TRP A 323 -8.95 26.10 5.09
C TRP A 323 -7.51 26.04 4.56
N GLY A 324 -7.24 25.25 3.51
CA GLY A 324 -5.94 25.19 2.86
C GLY A 324 -4.94 24.16 3.44
N LYS A 325 -5.41 23.12 4.14
CA LYS A 325 -4.57 22.02 4.67
C LYS A 325 -3.66 21.42 3.59
N THR A 326 -4.24 20.92 2.50
CA THR A 326 -3.52 20.34 1.36
C THR A 326 -2.55 21.34 0.73
N THR A 327 -2.93 22.62 0.63
CA THR A 327 -2.06 23.68 0.11
C THR A 327 -0.84 23.91 1.02
N LEU A 328 -1.04 23.94 2.35
CA LEU A 328 0.03 24.09 3.32
C LEU A 328 1.01 22.90 3.25
N ILE A 329 0.50 21.68 3.21
CA ILE A 329 1.31 20.46 3.15
C ILE A 329 2.15 20.42 1.86
N ARG A 330 1.55 20.74 0.71
CA ARG A 330 2.26 20.81 -0.58
C ARG A 330 3.33 21.89 -0.60
N GLU A 331 3.03 23.08 -0.08
CA GLU A 331 4.01 24.17 0.00
C GLU A 331 5.16 23.83 0.95
N PHE A 332 4.86 23.21 2.09
CA PHE A 332 5.88 22.71 3.01
C PHE A 332 6.79 21.68 2.34
N ALA A 333 6.22 20.69 1.66
CA ALA A 333 7.00 19.68 0.94
C ALA A 333 7.92 20.30 -0.12
N ARG A 334 7.42 21.28 -0.88
CA ARG A 334 8.21 22.04 -1.86
C ARG A 334 9.40 22.76 -1.21
N ARG A 335 9.16 23.57 -0.16
CA ARG A 335 10.23 24.30 0.56
C ARG A 335 11.24 23.36 1.21
N ALA A 336 10.76 22.24 1.76
CA ALA A 336 11.60 21.23 2.38
C ALA A 336 12.51 20.56 1.34
N GLN A 337 12.01 20.24 0.14
CA GLN A 337 12.81 19.69 -0.95
C GLN A 337 13.84 20.67 -1.53
N GLU A 338 13.54 21.97 -1.52
CA GLU A 338 14.49 23.03 -1.89
C GLU A 338 15.62 23.18 -0.85
N THR A 339 15.27 23.05 0.44
CA THR A 339 16.24 23.16 1.53
C THR A 339 17.10 21.90 1.66
N TYR A 340 16.53 20.73 1.42
CA TYR A 340 17.15 19.42 1.61
C TYR A 340 17.15 18.62 0.29
N PRO A 341 18.25 18.65 -0.49
CA PRO A 341 18.32 18.00 -1.80
C PRO A 341 18.11 16.48 -1.77
N ASP A 342 18.52 15.81 -0.68
CA ASP A 342 18.39 14.36 -0.51
C ASP A 342 17.04 13.94 0.12
N LEU A 343 16.15 14.89 0.42
CA LEU A 343 14.82 14.58 0.99
C LEU A 343 13.91 13.95 -0.07
N ILE A 344 13.43 12.75 0.25
CA ILE A 344 12.44 12.03 -0.55
C ILE A 344 11.06 12.33 0.03
N VAL A 345 10.15 12.76 -0.84
CA VAL A 345 8.74 13.00 -0.48
C VAL A 345 7.88 11.99 -1.22
N ALA A 346 7.00 11.30 -0.50
CA ALA A 346 5.97 10.45 -1.08
C ALA A 346 4.67 10.68 -0.31
N GLY A 347 3.53 10.64 -0.98
CA GLY A 347 2.25 10.89 -0.33
C GLY A 347 1.11 10.10 -0.92
N GLY A 348 0.09 9.86 -0.11
CA GLY A 348 -1.15 9.22 -0.54
C GLY A 348 -2.35 9.90 0.09
N ASN A 349 -3.50 9.74 -0.55
CA ASN A 349 -4.76 10.35 -0.14
C ASN A 349 -5.74 9.28 0.31
N CYS A 350 -6.43 9.53 1.42
CA CYS A 350 -7.60 8.75 1.79
C CYS A 350 -8.82 9.24 0.99
N ASN A 351 -9.70 8.31 0.59
CA ASN A 351 -10.87 8.63 -0.21
C ASN A 351 -12.18 8.24 0.50
N ALA A 352 -13.12 9.18 0.55
CA ALA A 352 -14.48 8.97 1.07
C ALA A 352 -15.34 8.09 0.15
N TYR A 353 -15.06 8.10 -1.16
CA TYR A 353 -16.02 7.71 -2.17
C TYR A 353 -16.20 6.20 -2.33
N THR A 354 -15.19 5.38 -2.03
CA THR A 354 -15.32 3.92 -2.17
C THR A 354 -16.19 3.30 -1.07
N GLY A 355 -16.56 4.01 -0.01
CA GLY A 355 -17.32 3.44 1.12
C GLY A 355 -16.37 2.85 2.17
N ILE A 356 -16.67 1.65 2.70
CA ILE A 356 -15.70 0.89 3.53
C ILE A 356 -14.42 0.76 2.67
N GLY A 357 -13.30 1.33 3.13
CA GLY A 357 -12.21 1.77 2.25
C GLY A 357 -11.50 0.66 1.47
N ASP A 358 -10.83 1.04 0.36
CA ASP A 358 -9.79 0.18 -0.25
C ASP A 358 -8.64 0.05 0.76
N PRO A 359 -8.37 -1.14 1.31
CA PRO A 359 -7.45 -1.27 2.43
C PRO A 359 -6.06 -0.72 2.13
N TYR A 360 -5.54 0.07 3.08
CA TYR A 360 -4.20 0.67 3.03
C TYR A 360 -3.95 1.61 1.85
N LEU A 361 -5.00 2.13 1.19
CA LEU A 361 -4.88 2.94 -0.02
C LEU A 361 -3.73 3.99 0.00
N PRO A 362 -3.64 4.91 0.98
CA PRO A 362 -2.59 5.93 0.95
C PRO A 362 -1.18 5.33 1.10
N PHE A 363 -1.03 4.19 1.78
CA PHE A 363 0.25 3.51 1.93
C PHE A 363 0.64 2.72 0.67
N ARG A 364 -0.35 2.26 -0.11
CA ARG A 364 -0.12 1.68 -1.44
C ARG A 364 0.35 2.77 -2.40
N GLU A 365 -0.33 3.92 -2.43
CA GLU A 365 0.09 5.07 -3.24
C GLU A 365 1.51 5.56 -2.88
N ILE A 366 1.86 5.58 -1.59
CA ILE A 366 3.24 5.90 -1.16
C ILE A 366 4.25 4.92 -1.76
N LEU A 367 3.99 3.61 -1.73
CA LEU A 367 4.92 2.63 -2.30
C LEU A 367 4.92 2.67 -3.84
N ASP A 368 3.80 2.95 -4.49
CA ASP A 368 3.75 3.15 -5.94
C ASP A 368 4.63 4.33 -6.36
N LEU A 369 4.56 5.45 -5.64
CA LEU A 369 5.44 6.61 -5.84
C LEU A 369 6.92 6.27 -5.63
N LEU A 370 7.25 5.60 -4.52
CA LEU A 370 8.62 5.20 -4.19
C LEU A 370 9.18 4.18 -5.20
N THR A 371 8.31 3.36 -5.78
CA THR A 371 8.67 2.40 -6.84
C THR A 371 8.57 2.98 -8.25
N GLY A 372 8.54 4.31 -8.38
CA GLY A 372 8.71 5.00 -9.64
C GLY A 372 7.47 5.03 -10.52
N ASP A 373 6.28 4.75 -9.98
CA ASP A 373 5.00 4.94 -10.67
C ASP A 373 4.58 6.42 -10.65
N ILE A 374 5.34 7.23 -11.40
CA ILE A 374 5.28 8.70 -11.30
C ILE A 374 5.01 9.38 -12.64
N GLU A 375 4.92 8.62 -13.73
CA GLU A 375 4.76 9.18 -15.07
C GLU A 375 3.47 9.99 -15.22
N ALA A 376 2.36 9.51 -14.65
CA ALA A 376 1.08 10.20 -14.70
C ALA A 376 1.14 11.54 -13.94
N LEU A 377 1.70 11.54 -12.73
CA LEU A 377 1.80 12.72 -11.86
C LEU A 377 2.78 13.76 -12.40
N TRP A 378 3.90 13.31 -12.98
CA TRP A 378 4.86 14.21 -13.62
C TRP A 378 4.26 14.84 -14.89
N ARG A 379 3.62 14.05 -15.77
CA ARG A 379 2.94 14.57 -16.97
C ARG A 379 1.81 15.55 -16.64
N ALA A 380 1.13 15.36 -15.51
CA ALA A 380 0.09 16.25 -15.02
C ALA A 380 0.63 17.51 -14.31
N GLY A 381 1.94 17.63 -14.12
CA GLY A 381 2.54 18.75 -13.37
C GLY A 381 2.24 18.73 -11.87
N ALA A 382 1.76 17.60 -11.33
CA ALA A 382 1.47 17.42 -9.92
C ALA A 382 2.74 17.28 -9.06
N ILE A 383 3.82 16.79 -9.68
CA ILE A 383 5.18 16.77 -9.12
C ILE A 383 6.14 17.47 -10.06
N THR A 384 7.19 18.10 -9.51
CA THR A 384 8.23 18.74 -10.31
C THR A 384 9.10 17.68 -10.99
N TYR A 385 9.77 18.06 -12.08
CA TYR A 385 10.74 17.19 -12.75
C TYR A 385 11.87 16.76 -11.79
N GLU A 386 12.34 17.66 -10.94
CA GLU A 386 13.36 17.35 -9.94
C GLU A 386 12.87 16.33 -8.91
N HIS A 387 11.62 16.44 -8.45
CA HIS A 387 11.01 15.45 -7.57
C HIS A 387 10.89 14.08 -8.25
N ALA A 388 10.45 14.04 -9.51
CA ALA A 388 10.39 12.80 -10.29
C ALA A 388 11.78 12.17 -10.44
N ARG A 389 12.80 12.98 -10.71
CA ARG A 389 14.20 12.55 -10.79
C ARG A 389 14.71 11.96 -9.48
N ARG A 390 14.37 12.56 -8.33
CA ARG A 390 14.72 12.04 -7.00
C ARG A 390 14.09 10.66 -6.75
N LEU A 391 12.80 10.49 -7.05
CA LEU A 391 12.09 9.20 -6.92
C LEU A 391 12.68 8.12 -7.84
N TRP A 392 13.01 8.45 -9.09
CA TRP A 392 13.69 7.51 -9.98
C TRP A 392 15.10 7.14 -9.53
N LYS A 393 15.85 8.06 -8.92
CA LYS A 393 17.20 7.80 -8.42
C LYS A 393 17.19 6.77 -7.28
N VAL A 394 16.15 6.77 -6.46
CA VAL A 394 16.04 5.84 -5.31
C VAL A 394 15.35 4.53 -5.63
N LEU A 395 14.74 4.40 -6.82
CA LEU A 395 14.06 3.18 -7.26
C LEU A 395 14.88 1.90 -7.02
N PRO A 396 16.18 1.81 -7.38
CA PRO A 396 16.97 0.60 -7.12
C PRO A 396 17.06 0.25 -5.63
N LEU A 397 17.18 1.26 -4.76
CA LEU A 397 17.23 1.07 -3.30
C LEU A 397 15.88 0.60 -2.75
N VAL A 398 14.77 1.13 -3.30
CA VAL A 398 13.41 0.72 -2.91
C VAL A 398 13.14 -0.72 -3.34
N VAL A 399 13.54 -1.11 -4.55
CA VAL A 399 13.38 -2.49 -5.02
C VAL A 399 14.22 -3.45 -4.18
N ASP A 400 15.48 -3.10 -3.88
CA ASP A 400 16.34 -3.94 -3.05
C ASP A 400 15.78 -4.11 -1.63
N ALA A 401 15.32 -3.01 -1.00
CA ALA A 401 14.64 -3.07 0.29
C ALA A 401 13.33 -3.89 0.24
N LEU A 402 12.53 -3.79 -0.83
CA LEU A 402 11.33 -4.62 -0.99
C LEU A 402 11.68 -6.10 -1.13
N VAL A 403 12.75 -6.44 -1.85
CA VAL A 403 13.15 -7.84 -2.04
C VAL A 403 13.77 -8.43 -0.76
N GLU A 404 14.59 -7.68 -0.03
CA GLU A 404 15.25 -8.17 1.19
C GLU A 404 14.35 -8.09 2.44
N ASP A 405 13.68 -6.95 2.65
CA ASP A 405 12.97 -6.64 3.90
C ASP A 405 11.45 -6.72 3.78
N GLY A 406 10.89 -6.71 2.57
CA GLY A 406 9.44 -6.66 2.34
C GLY A 406 8.88 -7.51 1.21
N PRO A 407 9.29 -8.79 1.04
CA PRO A 407 8.89 -9.60 -0.10
C PRO A 407 7.38 -9.82 -0.21
N ASP A 408 6.65 -9.79 0.92
CA ASP A 408 5.20 -9.96 0.95
C ASP A 408 4.45 -8.67 0.61
N LEU A 409 5.11 -7.52 0.59
CA LEU A 409 4.53 -6.26 0.09
C LEU A 409 4.40 -6.27 -1.44
N ILE A 410 5.21 -7.07 -2.13
CA ILE A 410 5.10 -7.29 -3.58
C ILE A 410 3.87 -8.16 -3.86
N ASP A 411 3.01 -7.72 -4.75
CA ASP A 411 1.66 -8.22 -5.08
C ASP A 411 0.58 -8.00 -4.00
N THR A 412 0.95 -7.41 -2.85
CA THR A 412 0.00 -6.97 -1.81
C THR A 412 -0.19 -5.45 -1.84
N PHE A 413 0.91 -4.70 -1.81
CA PHE A 413 0.90 -3.23 -1.85
C PHE A 413 1.32 -2.67 -3.21
N VAL A 414 2.27 -3.33 -3.90
CA VAL A 414 2.80 -2.93 -5.21
C VAL A 414 2.78 -4.13 -6.15
N SER A 415 2.29 -3.96 -7.39
CA SER A 415 2.32 -5.03 -8.39
C SER A 415 3.77 -5.43 -8.75
N GLY A 416 4.12 -6.70 -8.58
CA GLY A 416 5.43 -7.23 -8.96
C GLY A 416 5.69 -7.14 -10.46
N ALA A 417 4.68 -7.42 -11.29
CA ALA A 417 4.79 -7.34 -12.75
C ALA A 417 5.06 -5.90 -13.24
N ALA A 418 4.32 -4.93 -12.68
CA ALA A 418 4.54 -3.52 -13.00
C ALA A 418 5.92 -3.06 -12.49
N LEU A 419 6.29 -3.45 -11.27
CA LEU A 419 7.58 -3.15 -10.67
C LEU A 419 8.75 -3.68 -11.50
N ALA A 420 8.68 -4.94 -11.96
CA ALA A 420 9.72 -5.54 -12.79
C ALA A 420 9.86 -4.83 -14.14
N THR A 421 8.75 -4.41 -14.74
CA THR A 421 8.76 -3.64 -15.99
C THR A 421 9.43 -2.27 -15.81
N ARG A 422 9.08 -1.54 -14.74
CA ARG A 422 9.69 -0.25 -14.37
C ARG A 422 11.18 -0.40 -14.00
N ALA A 423 11.52 -1.48 -13.32
CA ALA A 423 12.90 -1.78 -12.94
C ALA A 423 13.78 -2.12 -14.15
N ALA A 424 13.28 -2.98 -15.06
CA ALA A 424 14.01 -3.41 -16.25
C ALA A 424 14.31 -2.25 -17.22
N THR A 425 13.40 -1.28 -17.33
CA THR A 425 13.62 -0.07 -18.16
C THR A 425 14.72 0.85 -17.62
N ARG A 426 15.04 0.79 -16.32
CA ARG A 426 16.03 1.66 -15.66
C ARG A 426 17.36 0.97 -15.34
N ALA A 427 17.40 -0.35 -15.34
CA ALA A 427 18.61 -1.14 -15.11
C ALA A 427 18.80 -2.25 -16.17
N PRO A 428 18.97 -1.89 -17.46
CA PRO A 428 19.07 -2.86 -18.56
C PRO A 428 20.31 -3.76 -18.50
N GLU A 429 21.34 -3.40 -17.71
CA GLU A 429 22.57 -4.22 -17.55
C GLU A 429 22.48 -5.32 -16.47
N GLY A 430 21.30 -5.60 -15.90
CA GLY A 430 21.12 -6.74 -15.00
C GLY A 430 21.81 -6.57 -13.63
N GLY A 431 21.29 -5.67 -12.81
CA GLY A 431 21.72 -5.56 -11.42
C GLY A 431 21.29 -6.78 -10.60
N ILE A 432 22.12 -7.21 -9.62
CA ILE A 432 21.86 -8.35 -8.72
C ILE A 432 20.45 -8.29 -8.09
N TRP A 433 19.93 -7.10 -7.81
CA TRP A 433 18.59 -6.88 -7.26
C TRP A 433 17.46 -7.15 -8.27
N LEU A 434 17.67 -6.92 -9.59
CA LEU A 434 16.70 -7.21 -10.65
C LEU A 434 16.56 -8.74 -10.83
N ASP A 435 17.68 -9.46 -10.82
CA ASP A 435 17.70 -10.92 -10.85
C ASP A 435 17.00 -11.52 -9.63
N ARG A 436 17.22 -10.93 -8.43
CA ARG A 436 16.51 -11.35 -7.21
C ARG A 436 15.01 -11.06 -7.27
N LEU A 437 14.60 -9.91 -7.82
CA LEU A 437 13.18 -9.60 -8.03
C LEU A 437 12.54 -10.60 -9.01
N GLN A 438 13.19 -10.89 -10.14
CA GLN A 438 12.72 -11.88 -11.10
C GLN A 438 12.64 -13.29 -10.48
N ALA A 439 13.68 -13.72 -9.75
CA ALA A 439 13.66 -14.99 -9.05
C ALA A 439 12.57 -15.06 -7.96
N LEU A 440 12.30 -13.97 -7.26
CA LEU A 440 11.19 -13.87 -6.30
C LEU A 440 9.84 -14.00 -7.01
N MET A 441 9.64 -13.32 -8.14
CA MET A 441 8.43 -13.41 -8.94
C MET A 441 8.23 -14.80 -9.54
N GLU A 442 9.28 -15.42 -10.07
CA GLU A 442 9.23 -16.80 -10.58
C GLU A 442 8.88 -17.79 -9.46
N ARG A 443 9.46 -17.62 -8.26
CA ARG A 443 9.05 -18.39 -7.08
C ARG A 443 7.57 -18.14 -6.77
N LYS A 444 7.11 -16.89 -6.66
CA LYS A 444 5.69 -16.59 -6.41
C LYS A 444 4.74 -17.14 -7.48
N ALA A 445 5.17 -17.24 -8.73
CA ALA A 445 4.39 -17.81 -9.83
C ALA A 445 4.38 -19.35 -9.86
N THR A 446 5.46 -20.00 -9.39
CA THR A 446 5.64 -21.47 -9.45
C THR A 446 5.31 -22.18 -8.14
N THR A 447 5.42 -21.50 -7.00
CA THR A 447 4.94 -21.99 -5.71
C THR A 447 3.50 -21.51 -5.52
N PRO A 448 2.52 -22.40 -5.29
CA PRO A 448 1.18 -22.00 -4.87
C PRO A 448 1.29 -21.12 -3.62
N ASP A 449 0.66 -19.94 -3.68
CA ASP A 449 0.68 -18.87 -2.69
C ASP A 449 0.80 -19.40 -1.24
N PRO A 450 1.85 -19.05 -0.47
CA PRO A 450 2.12 -19.60 0.87
C PRO A 450 1.06 -19.29 1.95
N GLY A 451 -0.09 -18.74 1.58
CA GLY A 451 -1.11 -18.19 2.45
C GLY A 451 -0.97 -16.68 2.57
N ASN A 452 -2.09 -15.98 2.75
CA ASN A 452 -2.04 -14.53 2.90
C ASN A 452 -1.14 -14.16 4.09
N PRO A 453 -0.13 -13.29 3.89
CA PRO A 453 0.77 -12.86 4.95
C PRO A 453 -0.03 -12.17 6.04
N GLN A 454 0.25 -12.45 7.31
CA GLN A 454 -0.47 -11.83 8.42
C GLN A 454 -0.28 -10.31 8.41
N GLN A 455 -1.30 -9.58 8.86
CA GLN A 455 -1.26 -8.12 8.93
C GLN A 455 -0.05 -7.59 9.74
N SER A 456 0.29 -8.25 10.84
CA SER A 456 1.47 -7.94 11.67
C SER A 456 2.80 -8.08 10.91
N ASP A 457 2.89 -9.08 10.03
CA ASP A 457 4.06 -9.35 9.21
C ASP A 457 4.18 -8.30 8.10
N LEU A 458 3.07 -7.96 7.42
CA LEU A 458 2.99 -6.87 6.44
C LEU A 458 3.41 -5.54 7.07
N PHE A 459 2.88 -5.20 8.25
CA PHE A 459 3.22 -3.93 8.92
C PHE A 459 4.70 -3.85 9.29
N ARG A 460 5.27 -4.98 9.78
CA ARG A 460 6.69 -5.06 10.11
C ARG A 460 7.56 -4.91 8.87
N GLN A 461 7.21 -5.59 7.77
CA GLN A 461 7.91 -5.47 6.49
C GLN A 461 7.86 -4.05 5.95
N TYR A 462 6.67 -3.43 5.94
CA TYR A 462 6.49 -2.04 5.53
C TYR A 462 7.38 -1.09 6.35
N THR A 463 7.42 -1.28 7.67
CA THR A 463 8.30 -0.51 8.57
C THR A 463 9.77 -0.69 8.20
N ARG A 464 10.23 -1.92 7.96
CA ARG A 464 11.63 -2.22 7.63
C ARG A 464 12.04 -1.61 6.30
N VAL A 465 11.19 -1.70 5.29
CA VAL A 465 11.42 -1.07 3.98
C VAL A 465 11.60 0.44 4.15
N LEU A 466 10.71 1.11 4.88
CA LEU A 466 10.86 2.54 5.13
C LEU A 466 12.11 2.88 5.96
N GLN A 467 12.48 2.06 6.95
CA GLN A 467 13.68 2.27 7.76
C GLN A 467 14.97 2.07 6.94
N ALA A 468 15.02 1.03 6.09
CA ALA A 468 16.12 0.78 5.17
C ALA A 468 16.33 1.96 4.21
N LEU A 469 15.23 2.51 3.69
CA LEU A 469 15.26 3.73 2.87
C LEU A 469 15.71 4.96 3.68
N ALA A 470 15.18 5.15 4.88
CA ALA A 470 15.54 6.25 5.77
C ALA A 470 17.02 6.26 6.19
N HIS A 471 17.68 5.09 6.17
CA HIS A 471 19.12 4.97 6.37
C HIS A 471 19.94 5.53 5.20
N GLN A 472 19.40 5.54 3.99
CA GLN A 472 20.06 6.11 2.80
C GLN A 472 19.70 7.58 2.62
N ALA A 473 18.42 7.93 2.74
CA ALA A 473 17.91 9.27 2.49
C ALA A 473 16.72 9.60 3.43
N PRO A 474 16.59 10.82 3.95
CA PRO A 474 15.47 11.18 4.81
C PRO A 474 14.13 11.13 4.06
N LEU A 475 13.08 10.72 4.77
CA LEU A 475 11.73 10.54 4.20
C LEU A 475 10.73 11.52 4.81
N LEU A 476 9.94 12.16 3.95
CA LEU A 476 8.73 12.89 4.32
C LEU A 476 7.53 12.19 3.68
N LEU A 477 6.69 11.58 4.51
CA LEU A 477 5.49 10.85 4.10
C LEU A 477 4.25 11.70 4.36
N LEU A 478 3.46 11.93 3.31
CA LEU A 478 2.26 12.78 3.38
C LEU A 478 1.00 11.91 3.33
N LEU A 479 0.10 12.09 4.28
CA LEU A 479 -1.19 11.39 4.33
C LEU A 479 -2.31 12.43 4.35
N ASP A 480 -3.02 12.62 3.25
CA ASP A 480 -4.12 13.59 3.19
C ASP A 480 -5.49 12.93 3.43
N ASP A 481 -6.44 13.75 3.89
CA ASP A 481 -7.83 13.36 4.14
C ASP A 481 -8.04 12.15 5.08
N LEU A 482 -7.20 12.01 6.12
CA LEU A 482 -7.21 10.88 7.07
C LEU A 482 -8.56 10.64 7.79
N GLN A 483 -9.50 11.59 7.77
CA GLN A 483 -10.86 11.35 8.23
C GLN A 483 -11.59 10.24 7.44
N TRP A 484 -11.11 9.90 6.25
CA TRP A 484 -11.65 8.81 5.42
C TRP A 484 -10.84 7.50 5.52
N ALA A 485 -9.76 7.46 6.30
CA ALA A 485 -8.89 6.29 6.39
C ALA A 485 -9.63 5.05 6.92
N ASP A 486 -9.45 3.88 6.29
CA ASP A 486 -9.93 2.60 6.81
C ASP A 486 -9.20 2.17 8.08
N LEU A 487 -9.70 1.14 8.77
CA LEU A 487 -9.15 0.71 10.04
C LEU A 487 -7.75 0.09 9.85
N GLY A 488 -7.54 -0.64 8.75
CA GLY A 488 -6.24 -1.14 8.31
C GLY A 488 -5.22 -0.01 8.15
N THR A 489 -5.55 1.04 7.41
CA THR A 489 -4.72 2.24 7.23
C THR A 489 -4.37 2.88 8.57
N ILE A 490 -5.36 3.09 9.45
CA ILE A 490 -5.13 3.70 10.77
C ILE A 490 -4.24 2.80 11.64
N SER A 491 -4.42 1.48 11.57
CA SER A 491 -3.61 0.50 12.30
C SER A 491 -2.16 0.47 11.80
N LEU A 492 -1.94 0.59 10.49
CA LEU A 492 -0.60 0.70 9.90
C LEU A 492 0.07 2.02 10.29
N LEU A 493 -0.64 3.15 10.23
CA LEU A 493 -0.16 4.44 10.71
C LEU A 493 0.27 4.37 12.18
N PHE A 494 -0.57 3.77 13.04
CA PHE A 494 -0.27 3.56 14.45
C PHE A 494 0.97 2.69 14.66
N HIS A 495 1.08 1.58 13.94
CA HIS A 495 2.23 0.67 13.98
C HIS A 495 3.54 1.36 13.56
N LEU A 496 3.49 2.17 12.51
CA LEU A 496 4.63 2.93 11.99
C LEU A 496 5.06 4.00 13.00
N GLY A 497 4.13 4.82 13.48
CA GLY A 497 4.42 5.92 14.40
C GLY A 497 5.18 5.48 15.64
N ARG A 498 4.83 4.32 16.22
CA ARG A 498 5.51 3.75 17.40
C ARG A 498 6.93 3.23 17.14
N ARG A 499 7.37 3.14 15.88
CA ARG A 499 8.70 2.64 15.48
C ARG A 499 9.54 3.65 14.71
N LEU A 500 9.16 4.93 14.74
CA LEU A 500 9.93 6.00 14.09
C LEU A 500 11.15 6.46 14.89
N ALA A 501 11.24 6.12 16.18
CA ALA A 501 12.38 6.49 17.01
C ALA A 501 13.70 5.95 16.42
N GLY A 502 14.69 6.82 16.23
CA GLY A 502 15.98 6.47 15.62
C GLY A 502 16.00 6.52 14.09
N SER A 503 14.88 6.83 13.43
CA SER A 503 14.78 6.94 11.97
C SER A 503 14.68 8.39 11.50
N ARG A 504 15.09 8.65 10.25
CA ARG A 504 14.98 9.95 9.58
C ARG A 504 13.68 10.09 8.79
N ILE A 505 12.56 9.85 9.46
CA ILE A 505 11.21 9.80 8.86
C ILE A 505 10.29 10.81 9.55
N LEU A 506 9.65 11.68 8.77
CA LEU A 506 8.52 12.49 9.21
C LEU A 506 7.24 12.03 8.51
N ILE A 507 6.22 11.65 9.27
CA ILE A 507 4.88 11.40 8.74
C ILE A 507 4.01 12.62 9.04
N LEU A 508 3.43 13.23 8.01
CA LEU A 508 2.57 14.40 8.09
C LEU A 508 1.16 14.05 7.61
N GLY A 509 0.24 13.96 8.55
CA GLY A 509 -1.18 13.69 8.28
C GLY A 509 -2.03 14.95 8.21
N ALA A 510 -3.01 15.01 7.32
CA ALA A 510 -4.06 16.02 7.34
C ALA A 510 -5.44 15.41 7.56
N TYR A 511 -6.26 16.04 8.39
CA TYR A 511 -7.67 15.66 8.53
C TYR A 511 -8.61 16.79 8.93
N ARG A 512 -9.91 16.54 8.84
CA ARG A 512 -10.98 17.45 9.29
C ARG A 512 -11.39 17.12 10.72
N SER A 513 -11.09 18.02 11.66
CA SER A 513 -11.38 17.84 13.09
C SER A 513 -12.87 17.61 13.36
N GLU A 514 -13.75 18.35 12.67
CA GLU A 514 -15.20 18.21 12.79
C GLU A 514 -15.71 16.83 12.37
N GLU A 515 -15.21 16.27 11.25
CA GLU A 515 -15.65 14.96 10.75
C GLU A 515 -15.15 13.81 11.66
N VAL A 516 -13.95 13.93 12.20
CA VAL A 516 -13.41 12.97 13.19
C VAL A 516 -14.16 13.06 14.52
N ALA A 517 -14.58 14.27 14.93
CA ALA A 517 -15.33 14.48 16.17
C ALA A 517 -16.78 13.95 16.10
N ILE A 518 -17.45 14.06 14.94
CA ILE A 518 -18.80 13.51 14.72
C ILE A 518 -18.79 11.98 14.82
N GLY A 519 -17.70 11.32 14.42
CA GLY A 519 -17.58 9.86 14.45
C GLY A 519 -18.20 9.16 13.24
N ARG A 520 -18.20 7.82 13.26
CA ARG A 520 -18.81 6.96 12.22
C ARG A 520 -20.13 6.41 12.73
N GLY A 521 -21.21 7.15 12.50
CA GLY A 521 -22.54 6.80 13.03
C GLY A 521 -22.59 6.96 14.55
N GLU A 522 -22.89 5.90 15.28
CA GLU A 522 -22.98 5.91 16.75
C GLU A 522 -21.63 5.68 17.46
N ARG A 523 -20.52 5.50 16.71
CA ARG A 523 -19.19 5.20 17.27
C ARG A 523 -18.18 6.32 17.02
N PRO A 524 -17.25 6.58 17.96
CA PRO A 524 -16.17 7.53 17.75
C PRO A 524 -15.25 7.10 16.61
N HIS A 525 -14.63 8.07 15.93
CA HIS A 525 -13.75 7.79 14.80
C HIS A 525 -12.46 7.09 15.26
N PRO A 526 -12.01 6.00 14.60
CA PRO A 526 -10.85 5.20 15.02
C PRO A 526 -9.52 5.97 15.01
N LEU A 527 -9.44 7.09 14.28
CA LEU A 527 -8.24 7.95 14.26
C LEU A 527 -8.03 8.69 15.59
N GLN A 528 -9.09 9.02 16.33
CA GLN A 528 -8.97 9.88 17.52
C GLN A 528 -8.12 9.24 18.63
N PRO A 529 -8.34 7.97 19.03
CA PRO A 529 -7.47 7.32 20.02
C PRO A 529 -6.00 7.25 19.60
N VAL A 530 -5.72 7.06 18.31
CA VAL A 530 -4.36 7.01 17.76
C VAL A 530 -3.67 8.37 17.86
N VAL A 531 -4.39 9.45 17.52
CA VAL A 531 -3.88 10.82 17.67
C VAL A 531 -3.61 11.12 19.15
N ASP A 532 -4.53 10.76 20.05
CA ASP A 532 -4.37 10.97 21.49
C ASP A 532 -3.12 10.24 22.04
N GLU A 533 -2.84 9.02 21.57
CA GLU A 533 -1.63 8.28 21.95
C GLU A 533 -0.36 8.93 21.41
N PHE A 534 -0.36 9.37 20.14
CA PHE A 534 0.78 10.09 19.59
C PHE A 534 1.03 11.45 20.26
N VAL A 535 -0.01 12.16 20.69
CA VAL A 535 0.15 13.39 21.48
C VAL A 535 0.83 13.09 22.82
N ARG A 536 0.51 11.96 23.47
CA ARG A 536 1.18 11.54 24.70
C ARG A 536 2.66 11.20 24.46
N ASP A 537 2.98 10.55 23.35
CA ASP A 537 4.33 10.08 23.04
C ASP A 537 5.25 11.19 22.50
N PHE A 538 4.73 12.07 21.64
CA PHE A 538 5.52 13.06 20.90
C PHE A 538 5.33 14.51 21.37
N GLY A 539 4.29 14.79 22.17
CA GLY A 539 3.97 16.12 22.70
C GLY A 539 3.12 16.95 21.74
N ASP A 540 3.52 18.20 21.51
CA ASP A 540 2.84 19.12 20.60
C ASP A 540 3.08 18.72 19.13
N ILE A 541 2.13 17.97 18.57
CA ILE A 541 2.17 17.41 17.21
C ILE A 541 0.92 17.71 16.37
N VAL A 542 -0.05 18.46 16.91
CA VAL A 542 -1.31 18.77 16.21
C VAL A 542 -1.40 20.28 15.98
N MET A 543 -1.48 20.67 14.72
CA MET A 543 -1.68 22.05 14.30
C MET A 543 -3.09 22.24 13.76
N GLU A 544 -3.88 23.10 14.38
CA GLU A 544 -5.23 23.43 13.92
C GLU A 544 -5.25 24.66 13.00
N LEU A 545 -5.73 24.49 11.78
CA LEU A 545 -6.00 25.55 10.82
C LEU A 545 -7.45 26.01 10.96
N GLY A 546 -7.65 27.12 11.64
CA GLY A 546 -8.96 27.75 11.80
C GLY A 546 -9.02 28.64 13.03
N ARG A 547 -9.59 29.84 12.88
CA ARG A 547 -9.64 30.95 13.85
C ARG A 547 -8.29 31.59 14.17
N THR A 548 -7.73 32.32 13.21
CA THR A 548 -7.02 33.54 13.59
C THR A 548 -8.07 34.62 13.87
N GLU A 549 -7.93 35.37 14.96
CA GLU A 549 -8.80 36.54 15.23
C GLU A 549 -8.51 37.71 14.28
N ASP A 550 -7.60 37.52 13.32
CA ASP A 550 -7.02 38.55 12.47
C ASP A 550 -7.45 38.45 11.00
N ARG A 551 -7.21 39.55 10.28
CA ARG A 551 -7.42 39.72 8.84
C ARG A 551 -6.16 39.39 8.02
N ALA A 552 -5.18 38.69 8.61
CA ALA A 552 -3.85 38.52 8.03
C ALA A 552 -3.88 37.79 6.67
N PHE A 553 -4.72 36.76 6.54
CA PHE A 553 -4.89 36.07 5.25
C PHE A 553 -5.50 36.99 4.18
N VAL A 554 -6.56 37.72 4.52
CA VAL A 554 -7.26 38.63 3.59
C VAL A 554 -6.31 39.73 3.13
N ASP A 555 -5.60 40.36 4.06
CA ASP A 555 -4.66 41.43 3.78
C ASP A 555 -3.55 40.94 2.86
N ALA A 556 -2.86 39.88 3.26
CA ALA A 556 -1.73 39.38 2.51
C ALA A 556 -2.13 38.78 1.14
N PHE A 557 -3.33 38.18 1.02
CA PHE A 557 -3.84 37.70 -0.27
C PHE A 557 -4.13 38.86 -1.22
N LEU A 558 -4.78 39.94 -0.75
CA LEU A 558 -5.01 41.13 -1.58
C LEU A 558 -3.68 41.78 -1.99
N ASP A 559 -2.73 41.86 -1.06
CA ASP A 559 -1.39 42.44 -1.29
C ASP A 559 -0.47 41.55 -2.15
N SER A 560 -0.92 40.33 -2.50
CA SER A 560 -0.21 39.49 -3.47
C SER A 560 -0.28 40.04 -4.90
N GLU A 561 -1.24 40.95 -5.17
CA GLU A 561 -1.37 41.68 -6.43
C GLU A 561 -1.42 43.20 -6.19
N PRO A 562 -0.94 44.02 -7.13
CA PRO A 562 -1.08 45.47 -7.06
C PRO A 562 -2.56 45.87 -6.90
N ASN A 563 -2.91 46.51 -5.80
CA ASN A 563 -4.28 46.93 -5.49
C ASN A 563 -4.29 48.29 -4.77
N ARG A 564 -5.43 48.99 -4.82
CA ARG A 564 -5.72 50.19 -4.00
C ARG A 564 -6.99 49.99 -3.17
N LEU A 565 -7.20 48.76 -2.71
CA LEU A 565 -8.37 48.37 -1.90
C LEU A 565 -8.11 48.76 -0.44
N GLY A 566 -8.82 49.79 0.02
CA GLY A 566 -8.63 50.40 1.34
C GLY A 566 -9.08 49.52 2.51
N ALA A 567 -8.81 49.99 3.73
CA ALA A 567 -9.15 49.27 4.97
C ALA A 567 -10.64 48.91 5.09
N ALA A 568 -11.55 49.78 4.60
CA ALA A 568 -12.99 49.53 4.66
C ALA A 568 -13.42 48.33 3.80
N PHE A 569 -12.84 48.17 2.60
CA PHE A 569 -13.07 47.01 1.73
C PHE A 569 -12.57 45.74 2.43
N ARG A 570 -11.35 45.78 2.97
CA ARG A 570 -10.71 44.64 3.66
C ARG A 570 -11.50 44.18 4.88
N ASP A 571 -11.97 45.11 5.69
CA ASP A 571 -12.79 44.82 6.88
C ASP A 571 -14.15 44.23 6.50
N THR A 572 -14.76 44.72 5.42
CA THR A 572 -16.04 44.20 4.92
C THR A 572 -15.87 42.78 4.34
N LEU A 573 -14.82 42.57 3.54
CA LEU A 573 -14.46 41.26 3.00
C LEU A 573 -14.19 40.23 4.11
N TYR A 574 -13.43 40.62 5.15
CA TYR A 574 -13.18 39.75 6.30
C TYR A 574 -14.47 39.45 7.07
N ARG A 575 -15.32 40.45 7.33
CA ARG A 575 -16.61 40.25 8.03
C ARG A 575 -17.55 39.32 7.26
N GLN A 576 -17.57 39.43 5.94
CA GLN A 576 -18.40 38.60 5.06
C GLN A 576 -17.88 37.15 5.00
N THR A 577 -16.56 36.98 4.90
CA THR A 577 -15.94 35.67 4.65
C THR A 577 -15.48 34.94 5.91
N GLY A 578 -15.41 35.64 7.05
CA GLY A 578 -14.81 35.15 8.29
C GLY A 578 -13.32 34.79 8.14
N GLY A 579 -12.65 35.32 7.10
CA GLY A 579 -11.27 34.94 6.75
C GLY A 579 -11.13 33.54 6.16
N HIS A 580 -12.22 32.87 5.77
CA HIS A 580 -12.19 31.52 5.21
C HIS A 580 -11.51 31.51 3.82
N PRO A 581 -10.33 30.89 3.65
CA PRO A 581 -9.50 31.07 2.45
C PRO A 581 -10.21 30.79 1.13
N LEU A 582 -10.90 29.64 1.02
CA LEU A 582 -11.64 29.30 -0.19
C LEU A 582 -12.79 30.29 -0.46
N PHE A 583 -13.46 30.81 0.58
CA PHE A 583 -14.57 31.74 0.38
C PHE A 583 -14.06 33.10 -0.09
N THR A 584 -13.00 33.60 0.55
CA THR A 584 -12.36 34.87 0.18
C THR A 584 -11.86 34.85 -1.26
N VAL A 585 -11.14 33.80 -1.67
CA VAL A 585 -10.61 33.66 -3.03
C VAL A 585 -11.74 33.60 -4.06
N GLU A 586 -12.77 32.81 -3.80
CA GLU A 586 -13.90 32.62 -4.71
C GLU A 586 -14.79 33.87 -4.83
N LEU A 587 -15.02 34.57 -3.71
CA LEU A 587 -15.79 35.81 -3.72
C LEU A 587 -15.09 36.92 -4.50
N LEU A 588 -13.78 37.11 -4.27
CA LEU A 588 -12.97 38.08 -5.01
C LEU A 588 -12.94 37.79 -6.51
N ARG A 589 -12.82 36.51 -6.88
CA ARG A 589 -12.87 36.11 -8.29
C ARG A 589 -14.23 36.39 -8.93
N GLY A 590 -15.31 36.10 -8.23
CA GLY A 590 -16.66 36.43 -8.67
C GLY A 590 -16.87 37.93 -8.86
N MET A 591 -16.28 38.77 -7.99
CA MET A 591 -16.27 40.23 -8.13
C MET A 591 -15.50 40.68 -9.38
N GLN A 592 -14.32 40.11 -9.64
CA GLN A 592 -13.53 40.42 -10.84
C GLN A 592 -14.29 40.07 -12.12
N GLU A 593 -14.96 38.93 -12.16
CA GLU A 593 -15.75 38.48 -13.33
C GLU A 593 -17.00 39.35 -13.58
N ARG A 594 -17.65 39.87 -12.52
CA ARG A 594 -18.78 40.80 -12.64
C ARG A 594 -18.38 42.24 -12.97
N GLY A 595 -17.09 42.57 -12.85
CA GLY A 595 -16.61 43.94 -12.92
C GLY A 595 -16.85 44.76 -11.65
N ASP A 596 -17.18 44.10 -10.52
CA ASP A 596 -17.23 44.74 -9.20
C ASP A 596 -15.82 45.12 -8.70
N LEU A 597 -14.80 44.44 -9.22
CA LEU A 597 -13.39 44.81 -9.11
C LEU A 597 -12.83 45.02 -10.52
N VAL A 598 -12.21 46.17 -10.75
CA VAL A 598 -11.62 46.54 -12.05
C VAL A 598 -10.16 46.95 -11.88
N ARG A 599 -9.37 46.86 -12.94
CA ARG A 599 -8.00 47.40 -12.95
C ARG A 599 -8.04 48.86 -13.39
N ASP A 600 -7.38 49.72 -12.63
CA ASP A 600 -7.20 51.13 -12.99
C ASP A 600 -6.15 51.30 -14.11
N GLU A 601 -5.93 52.53 -14.58
CA GLU A 601 -4.96 52.84 -15.64
C GLU A 601 -3.51 52.44 -15.28
N ALA A 602 -3.20 52.25 -13.99
CA ALA A 602 -1.91 51.79 -13.51
C ALA A 602 -1.86 50.25 -13.32
N GLY A 603 -2.91 49.54 -13.70
CA GLY A 603 -3.02 48.09 -13.59
C GLY A 603 -3.35 47.57 -12.19
N CYS A 604 -3.66 48.44 -11.23
CA CYS A 604 -4.01 48.08 -9.85
C CYS A 604 -5.49 47.76 -9.71
N TRP A 605 -5.82 46.74 -8.91
CA TRP A 605 -7.22 46.44 -8.56
C TRP A 605 -7.85 47.55 -7.70
N VAL A 606 -9.02 48.02 -8.11
CA VAL A 606 -9.84 49.03 -7.43
C VAL A 606 -11.31 48.59 -7.37
N GLU A 607 -12.06 49.19 -6.45
CA GLU A 607 -13.52 49.01 -6.36
C GLU A 607 -14.19 49.52 -7.64
N GLY A 608 -15.01 48.68 -8.27
CA GLY A 608 -15.82 49.05 -9.42
C GLY A 608 -16.96 49.99 -9.02
N PRO A 609 -17.46 50.84 -9.95
CA PRO A 609 -18.46 51.85 -9.65
C PRO A 609 -19.84 51.27 -9.24
N THR A 610 -20.05 49.97 -9.42
CA THR A 610 -21.30 49.25 -9.16
C THR A 610 -21.20 48.21 -8.04
N LEU A 611 -20.11 48.19 -7.27
CA LEU A 611 -19.93 47.23 -6.16
C LEU A 611 -20.99 47.44 -5.08
N ASP A 612 -21.84 46.43 -4.89
CA ASP A 612 -22.85 46.39 -3.82
C ASP A 612 -22.66 45.14 -2.96
N TRP A 613 -22.17 45.36 -1.73
CA TRP A 613 -21.91 44.31 -0.76
C TRP A 613 -23.16 43.54 -0.32
N GLU A 614 -24.35 44.13 -0.40
CA GLU A 614 -25.61 43.48 -0.01
C GLU A 614 -26.06 42.42 -1.02
N THR A 615 -25.64 42.55 -2.28
CA THR A 615 -25.97 41.60 -3.36
C THR A 615 -25.03 40.40 -3.42
N LEU A 616 -23.92 40.45 -2.66
CA LEU A 616 -22.89 39.43 -2.69
C LEU A 616 -23.24 38.22 -1.81
N PRO A 617 -22.85 37.00 -2.21
CA PRO A 617 -23.03 35.81 -1.40
C PRO A 617 -22.48 35.97 0.03
N ALA A 618 -23.26 35.57 1.02
CA ALA A 618 -22.85 35.56 2.44
C ALA A 618 -22.31 34.18 2.90
N ARG A 619 -22.28 33.17 2.01
CA ARG A 619 -21.83 31.80 2.30
C ARG A 619 -21.02 31.21 1.15
N VAL A 620 -20.15 30.26 1.49
CA VAL A 620 -19.30 29.56 0.52
C VAL A 620 -20.13 28.85 -0.55
N GLU A 621 -21.21 28.16 -0.13
CA GLU A 621 -22.10 27.42 -1.02
C GLU A 621 -22.82 28.32 -2.02
N ALA A 622 -23.19 29.54 -1.62
CA ALA A 622 -23.84 30.50 -2.50
C ALA A 622 -22.89 31.04 -3.58
N THR A 623 -21.60 31.18 -3.25
CA THR A 623 -20.56 31.59 -4.22
C THR A 623 -20.28 30.49 -5.24
N ILE A 624 -20.21 29.24 -4.77
CA ILE A 624 -20.07 28.06 -5.64
C ILE A 624 -21.30 27.92 -6.56
N ALA A 625 -22.51 28.09 -6.01
CA ALA A 625 -23.75 28.05 -6.76
C ALA A 625 -23.80 29.08 -7.88
N GLU A 626 -23.44 30.33 -7.57
CA GLU A 626 -23.39 31.42 -8.55
C GLU A 626 -22.41 31.09 -9.68
N ARG A 627 -21.21 30.62 -9.34
CA ARG A 627 -20.17 30.26 -10.33
C ARG A 627 -20.61 29.15 -11.27
N ILE A 628 -21.22 28.09 -10.74
CA ILE A 628 -21.72 26.97 -11.54
C ILE A 628 -22.88 27.41 -12.43
N SER A 629 -23.79 28.24 -11.92
CA SER A 629 -24.97 28.69 -12.68
C SER A 629 -24.64 29.53 -13.92
N ARG A 630 -23.46 30.14 -13.96
CA ARG A 630 -22.97 30.93 -15.11
C ARG A 630 -22.33 30.08 -16.21
N LEU A 631 -22.02 28.82 -15.94
CA LEU A 631 -21.46 27.94 -16.96
C LEU A 631 -22.52 27.61 -18.01
N PRO A 632 -22.14 27.41 -19.29
CA PRO A 632 -23.02 26.83 -20.29
C PRO A 632 -23.66 25.52 -19.77
N GLU A 633 -24.94 25.28 -20.10
CA GLU A 633 -25.66 24.08 -19.65
C GLU A 633 -24.92 22.79 -19.99
N GLU A 634 -24.23 22.76 -21.13
CA GLU A 634 -23.41 21.63 -21.55
C GLU A 634 -22.26 21.34 -20.56
N LEU A 635 -21.54 22.36 -20.09
CA LEU A 635 -20.47 22.19 -19.10
C LEU A 635 -21.00 21.81 -17.72
N GLN A 636 -22.17 22.34 -17.34
CA GLN A 636 -22.84 21.92 -16.10
C GLN A 636 -23.20 20.43 -16.16
N ALA A 637 -23.68 19.94 -17.31
CA ALA A 637 -24.01 18.53 -17.50
C ALA A 637 -22.76 17.63 -17.49
N ILE A 638 -21.63 18.07 -18.04
CA ILE A 638 -20.33 17.36 -17.94
C ILE A 638 -19.93 17.23 -16.46
N LEU A 639 -19.97 18.34 -15.73
CA LEU A 639 -19.61 18.38 -14.31
C LEU A 639 -20.59 17.59 -13.43
N ALA A 640 -21.87 17.49 -13.82
CA ALA A 640 -22.86 16.66 -13.14
C ALA A 640 -22.49 15.18 -13.21
N VAL A 641 -22.19 14.65 -14.41
CA VAL A 641 -21.73 13.26 -14.58
C VAL A 641 -20.41 13.02 -13.83
N ALA A 642 -19.43 13.92 -14.00
CA ALA A 642 -18.16 13.84 -13.29
C ALA A 642 -18.36 13.82 -11.76
N SER A 643 -19.33 14.57 -11.25
CA SER A 643 -19.64 14.60 -9.82
C SER A 643 -20.21 13.29 -9.29
N VAL A 644 -20.83 12.46 -10.14
CA VAL A 644 -21.36 11.14 -9.77
C VAL A 644 -20.25 10.10 -9.73
N GLU A 645 -19.29 10.15 -10.66
CA GLU A 645 -18.08 9.31 -10.64
C GLU A 645 -17.26 9.56 -9.37
N GLY A 646 -17.00 10.83 -9.03
CA GLY A 646 -16.38 11.19 -7.75
C GLY A 646 -15.64 12.53 -7.78
N GLU A 647 -14.83 12.78 -6.74
CA GLU A 647 -13.88 13.91 -6.75
C GLU A 647 -12.81 13.75 -7.84
N GLU A 648 -12.42 12.50 -8.10
CA GLU A 648 -11.68 12.10 -9.29
C GLU A 648 -12.61 11.38 -10.26
N PHE A 649 -12.38 11.63 -11.54
CA PHE A 649 -13.20 11.10 -12.60
C PHE A 649 -12.37 10.94 -13.88
N THR A 650 -12.90 10.21 -14.85
CA THR A 650 -12.22 9.93 -16.12
C THR A 650 -12.96 10.56 -17.28
N ALA A 651 -12.22 11.16 -18.22
CA ALA A 651 -12.83 11.79 -19.38
C ALA A 651 -13.61 10.78 -20.23
N GLU A 652 -13.11 9.53 -20.31
CA GLU A 652 -13.71 8.46 -21.10
C GLU A 652 -15.04 7.99 -20.49
N VAL A 653 -15.18 7.94 -19.15
CA VAL A 653 -16.48 7.67 -18.51
C VAL A 653 -17.46 8.79 -18.82
N VAL A 654 -17.07 10.04 -18.58
CA VAL A 654 -17.94 11.19 -18.83
C VAL A 654 -18.34 11.27 -20.31
N ALA A 655 -17.41 11.04 -21.24
CA ALA A 655 -17.66 11.05 -22.68
C ALA A 655 -18.70 10.00 -23.09
N ARG A 656 -18.57 8.75 -22.60
CA ARG A 656 -19.46 7.65 -22.93
C ARG A 656 -20.87 7.83 -22.36
N VAL A 657 -20.97 8.26 -21.10
CA VAL A 657 -22.26 8.58 -20.46
C VAL A 657 -22.96 9.71 -21.20
N ARG A 658 -22.22 10.72 -21.66
CA ARG A 658 -22.76 11.84 -22.46
C ARG A 658 -22.94 11.51 -23.94
N ALA A 659 -22.56 10.32 -24.41
CA ALA A 659 -22.55 9.92 -25.81
C ALA A 659 -21.80 10.93 -26.73
N THR A 660 -20.63 11.38 -26.27
CA THR A 660 -19.74 12.33 -26.96
C THR A 660 -18.40 11.69 -27.29
N ASP A 661 -17.64 12.29 -28.21
CA ASP A 661 -16.30 11.83 -28.55
C ASP A 661 -15.32 12.02 -27.39
N GLU A 662 -14.51 10.99 -27.10
CA GLU A 662 -13.56 10.99 -25.98
C GLU A 662 -12.51 12.11 -26.11
N TRP A 663 -12.10 12.47 -27.33
CA TRP A 663 -11.13 13.55 -27.55
C TRP A 663 -11.77 14.93 -27.36
N ASP A 664 -12.99 15.15 -27.84
CA ASP A 664 -13.74 16.39 -27.58
C ASP A 664 -13.94 16.62 -26.07
N MET A 665 -14.25 15.55 -25.32
CA MET A 665 -14.38 15.63 -23.86
C MET A 665 -13.07 16.05 -23.18
N VAL A 666 -11.94 15.44 -23.56
CA VAL A 666 -10.61 15.82 -23.05
C VAL A 666 -10.30 17.28 -23.37
N GLN A 667 -10.63 17.76 -24.58
CA GLN A 667 -10.45 19.17 -24.94
C GLN A 667 -11.27 20.08 -24.03
N ARG A 668 -12.57 19.84 -23.87
CA ARG A 668 -13.44 20.67 -23.00
C ARG A 668 -12.99 20.67 -21.54
N LEU A 669 -12.59 19.51 -21.02
CA LEU A 669 -12.06 19.40 -19.66
C LEU A 669 -10.77 20.22 -19.49
N SER A 670 -9.84 20.14 -20.44
CA SER A 670 -8.55 20.83 -20.35
C SER A 670 -8.55 22.30 -20.78
N SER A 671 -9.35 22.72 -21.76
CA SER A 671 -9.41 24.12 -22.21
C SER A 671 -10.44 24.93 -21.44
N GLU A 672 -11.67 24.44 -21.34
CA GLU A 672 -12.76 25.20 -20.76
C GLU A 672 -12.80 25.01 -19.23
N LEU A 673 -12.91 23.78 -18.74
CA LEU A 673 -13.11 23.54 -17.31
C LEU A 673 -11.84 23.69 -16.47
N GLU A 674 -10.67 23.39 -17.03
CA GLU A 674 -9.37 23.55 -16.35
C GLU A 674 -8.74 24.93 -16.55
N LYS A 675 -8.51 25.38 -17.79
CA LYS A 675 -7.79 26.65 -18.04
C LYS A 675 -8.67 27.88 -17.86
N GLN A 676 -9.86 27.91 -18.48
CA GLN A 676 -10.77 29.06 -18.41
C GLN A 676 -11.50 29.12 -17.07
N HIS A 677 -12.26 28.08 -16.74
CA HIS A 677 -13.11 28.06 -15.56
C HIS A 677 -12.41 27.58 -14.30
N ARG A 678 -11.24 26.92 -14.35
CA ARG A 678 -10.47 26.42 -13.18
C ARG A 678 -11.33 25.72 -12.13
N LEU A 679 -12.18 24.79 -12.57
CA LEU A 679 -13.02 23.94 -11.71
C LEU A 679 -12.45 22.53 -11.55
N VAL A 680 -11.73 22.07 -12.57
CA VAL A 680 -11.07 20.77 -12.59
C VAL A 680 -9.57 20.93 -12.87
N SER A 681 -8.81 19.86 -12.67
CA SER A 681 -7.39 19.75 -12.99
C SER A 681 -7.07 18.35 -13.49
N ALA A 682 -6.27 18.24 -14.55
CA ALA A 682 -5.75 16.96 -15.02
C ALA A 682 -4.89 16.32 -13.91
N GLN A 683 -5.03 15.00 -13.70
CA GLN A 683 -4.23 14.22 -12.75
C GLN A 683 -3.26 13.26 -13.45
N GLY A 684 -3.54 12.92 -14.71
CA GLY A 684 -2.63 12.14 -15.54
C GLY A 684 -3.36 11.15 -16.43
N ILE A 685 -2.60 10.21 -16.99
CA ILE A 685 -3.10 9.16 -17.86
C ILE A 685 -2.81 7.81 -17.22
N GLN A 686 -3.84 6.97 -17.11
CA GLN A 686 -3.73 5.57 -16.69
C GLN A 686 -3.96 4.66 -17.91
N ARG A 687 -3.28 3.52 -17.95
CA ARG A 687 -3.57 2.45 -18.91
C ARG A 687 -4.29 1.30 -18.20
N VAL A 688 -5.39 0.86 -18.79
CA VAL A 688 -6.19 -0.27 -18.33
C VAL A 688 -6.37 -1.19 -19.54
N GLY A 689 -5.69 -2.35 -19.51
CA GLY A 689 -5.47 -3.16 -20.71
C GLY A 689 -4.85 -2.34 -21.85
N ASP A 690 -5.45 -2.41 -23.04
CA ASP A 690 -5.04 -1.66 -24.23
C ASP A 690 -5.64 -0.23 -24.30
N ARG A 691 -6.42 0.17 -23.28
CA ARG A 691 -7.15 1.44 -23.27
C ARG A 691 -6.44 2.50 -22.44
N ARG A 692 -6.62 3.75 -22.83
CA ARG A 692 -6.13 4.94 -22.14
C ARG A 692 -7.27 5.58 -21.37
N LEU A 693 -7.06 5.87 -20.09
CA LEU A 693 -7.97 6.64 -19.24
C LEU A 693 -7.31 7.97 -18.85
N SER A 694 -7.97 9.07 -19.15
CA SER A 694 -7.54 10.44 -18.87
C SER A 694 -8.18 10.88 -17.56
N ARG A 695 -7.40 10.93 -16.47
CA ARG A 695 -7.88 11.23 -15.11
C ARG A 695 -7.90 12.72 -14.84
N TYR A 696 -9.00 13.19 -14.29
CA TYR A 696 -9.21 14.55 -13.83
C TYR A 696 -9.69 14.55 -12.37
N ARG A 697 -9.50 15.67 -11.68
CA ARG A 697 -9.99 15.89 -10.32
C ARG A 697 -10.64 17.25 -10.23
N PHE A 698 -11.69 17.38 -9.42
CA PHE A 698 -12.20 18.69 -9.03
C PHE A 698 -11.13 19.44 -8.21
N ARG A 699 -10.88 20.71 -8.51
CA ARG A 699 -9.88 21.49 -7.75
C ARG A 699 -10.23 21.62 -6.27
N HIS A 700 -11.53 21.58 -5.96
CA HIS A 700 -12.04 21.56 -4.60
C HIS A 700 -13.22 20.59 -4.49
N HIS A 701 -13.18 19.71 -3.50
CA HIS A 701 -14.25 18.75 -3.22
C HIS A 701 -15.63 19.41 -3.02
N LEU A 702 -15.69 20.70 -2.63
CA LEU A 702 -16.95 21.42 -2.45
C LEU A 702 -17.69 21.66 -3.79
N PHE A 703 -16.98 21.80 -4.91
CA PHE A 703 -17.62 21.90 -6.23
C PHE A 703 -18.35 20.61 -6.58
N GLN A 704 -17.65 19.49 -6.43
CA GLN A 704 -18.20 18.16 -6.62
C GLN A 704 -19.41 17.94 -5.70
N LYS A 705 -19.26 18.20 -4.39
CA LYS A 705 -20.35 18.02 -3.41
C LYS A 705 -21.57 18.87 -3.72
N TYR A 706 -21.37 20.13 -4.15
CA TYR A 706 -22.46 20.99 -4.56
C TYR A 706 -23.20 20.45 -5.79
N LEU A 707 -22.47 20.05 -6.84
CA LEU A 707 -23.05 19.48 -8.08
C LEU A 707 -23.83 18.20 -7.78
N TYR A 708 -23.21 17.28 -7.05
CA TYR A 708 -23.82 15.99 -6.69
C TYR A 708 -25.10 16.17 -5.86
N ASN A 709 -25.08 17.07 -4.87
CA ASN A 709 -26.25 17.34 -4.03
C ASN A 709 -27.38 18.08 -4.74
N ARG A 710 -27.10 18.69 -5.90
CA ARG A 710 -28.08 19.40 -6.71
C ARG A 710 -28.89 18.46 -7.62
N LEU A 711 -28.32 17.30 -7.95
CA LEU A 711 -29.03 16.23 -8.64
C LEU A 711 -30.20 15.74 -7.77
N ASP A 712 -31.36 15.52 -8.37
CA ASP A 712 -32.46 14.87 -7.66
C ASP A 712 -32.20 13.35 -7.52
N GLU A 713 -33.09 12.66 -6.80
CA GLU A 713 -32.95 11.22 -6.54
C GLU A 713 -32.96 10.40 -7.84
N VAL A 714 -33.77 10.78 -8.83
CA VAL A 714 -33.90 10.04 -10.09
C VAL A 714 -32.64 10.23 -10.92
N GLU A 715 -32.16 11.47 -11.05
CA GLU A 715 -30.93 11.80 -11.75
C GLU A 715 -29.73 11.07 -11.14
N ARG A 716 -29.60 11.03 -9.80
CA ARG A 716 -28.52 10.31 -9.13
C ARG A 716 -28.56 8.82 -9.43
N VAL A 717 -29.72 8.18 -9.30
CA VAL A 717 -29.88 6.74 -9.55
C VAL A 717 -29.49 6.41 -10.99
N THR A 718 -30.01 7.15 -11.98
CA THR A 718 -29.71 6.93 -13.40
C THR A 718 -28.24 7.16 -13.72
N LEU A 719 -27.64 8.25 -13.25
CA LEU A 719 -26.22 8.52 -13.50
C LEU A 719 -25.31 7.50 -12.82
N HIS A 720 -25.65 7.04 -11.61
CA HIS A 720 -24.87 5.98 -10.94
C HIS A 720 -24.92 4.66 -11.70
N GLU A 721 -26.07 4.31 -12.28
CA GLU A 721 -26.22 3.15 -13.16
C GLU A 721 -25.32 3.28 -14.39
N GLU A 722 -25.43 4.38 -15.12
CA GLU A 722 -24.68 4.63 -16.36
C GLU A 722 -23.16 4.68 -16.12
N VAL A 723 -22.73 5.39 -15.08
CA VAL A 723 -21.31 5.47 -14.68
C VAL A 723 -20.80 4.10 -14.26
N GLY A 724 -21.54 3.35 -13.44
CA GLY A 724 -21.16 2.00 -13.00
C GLY A 724 -20.98 1.03 -14.15
N HIS A 725 -21.91 1.01 -15.11
CA HIS A 725 -21.80 0.20 -16.32
C HIS A 725 -20.63 0.61 -17.21
N THR A 726 -20.37 1.91 -17.32
CA THR A 726 -19.27 2.43 -18.13
C THR A 726 -17.90 2.07 -17.53
N LEU A 727 -17.75 2.19 -16.20
CA LEU A 727 -16.56 1.77 -15.48
C LEU A 727 -16.33 0.25 -15.62
N GLU A 728 -17.37 -0.57 -15.42
CA GLU A 728 -17.30 -2.02 -15.60
C GLU A 728 -16.81 -2.40 -17.01
N ALA A 729 -17.33 -1.75 -18.05
CA ALA A 729 -16.95 -1.99 -19.45
C ALA A 729 -15.57 -1.42 -19.83
N LEU A 730 -15.06 -0.41 -19.10
CA LEU A 730 -13.73 0.15 -19.33
C LEU A 730 -12.64 -0.71 -18.70
N TYR A 731 -12.90 -1.28 -17.53
CA TYR A 731 -11.93 -2.05 -16.76
C TYR A 731 -11.90 -3.54 -17.12
N GLU A 732 -12.97 -4.11 -17.67
CA GLU A 732 -13.04 -5.50 -18.16
C GLU A 732 -12.38 -6.52 -17.19
N ASP A 733 -11.21 -7.06 -17.53
CA ASP A 733 -10.51 -8.06 -16.69
C ASP A 733 -9.88 -7.48 -15.41
N GLN A 734 -9.75 -6.15 -15.32
CA GLN A 734 -9.16 -5.43 -14.17
C GLN A 734 -10.22 -4.85 -13.23
N VAL A 735 -11.48 -5.28 -13.35
CA VAL A 735 -12.60 -4.84 -12.50
C VAL A 735 -12.35 -5.07 -11.00
N GLY A 736 -11.54 -6.08 -10.65
CA GLY A 736 -11.11 -6.32 -9.28
C GLY A 736 -10.34 -5.14 -8.64
N GLU A 737 -9.74 -4.25 -9.45
CA GLU A 737 -9.06 -3.04 -8.97
C GLU A 737 -10.03 -1.98 -8.45
N ILE A 738 -11.22 -1.89 -9.06
CA ILE A 738 -12.24 -0.87 -8.78
C ILE A 738 -13.52 -1.45 -8.16
N CYS A 739 -13.49 -2.70 -7.67
CA CYS A 739 -14.66 -3.39 -7.13
C CYS A 739 -15.37 -2.60 -6.02
N VAL A 740 -14.61 -1.89 -5.19
CA VAL A 740 -15.17 -1.07 -4.11
C VAL A 740 -15.96 0.13 -4.67
N SER A 741 -15.46 0.78 -5.73
CA SER A 741 -16.16 1.86 -6.43
C SER A 741 -17.41 1.34 -7.15
N LEU A 742 -17.30 0.23 -7.89
CA LEU A 742 -18.45 -0.37 -8.59
C LEU A 742 -19.55 -0.80 -7.63
N ALA A 743 -19.20 -1.40 -6.49
CA ALA A 743 -20.16 -1.75 -5.44
C ALA A 743 -21.02 -0.55 -5.02
N ARG A 744 -20.39 0.62 -4.83
CA ARG A 744 -21.12 1.85 -4.53
C ARG A 744 -22.00 2.31 -5.69
N HIS A 745 -21.47 2.40 -6.91
CA HIS A 745 -22.26 2.87 -8.05
C HIS A 745 -23.52 2.04 -8.23
N PHE A 746 -23.42 0.71 -8.14
CA PHE A 746 -24.58 -0.16 -8.26
C PHE A 746 -25.51 -0.11 -7.03
N GLU A 747 -24.99 0.17 -5.83
CA GLU A 747 -25.82 0.39 -4.64
C GLU A 747 -26.65 1.67 -4.75
N GLU A 748 -26.01 2.80 -5.10
CA GLU A 748 -26.69 4.09 -5.30
C GLU A 748 -27.65 4.05 -6.49
N ALA A 749 -27.34 3.23 -7.52
CA ALA A 749 -28.23 2.93 -8.64
C ALA A 749 -29.39 1.98 -8.29
N ARG A 750 -29.45 1.45 -7.06
CA ARG A 750 -30.45 0.45 -6.61
C ARG A 750 -30.40 -0.88 -7.38
N ILE A 751 -29.25 -1.22 -7.96
CA ILE A 751 -28.99 -2.49 -8.65
C ILE A 751 -28.30 -3.43 -7.64
N ALA A 752 -29.09 -3.96 -6.71
CA ALA A 752 -28.59 -4.77 -5.60
C ALA A 752 -27.80 -6.00 -6.07
N ASP A 753 -28.20 -6.64 -7.18
CA ASP A 753 -27.52 -7.83 -7.72
C ASP A 753 -26.03 -7.59 -8.00
N LYS A 754 -25.70 -6.49 -8.69
CA LYS A 754 -24.31 -6.14 -9.00
C LYS A 754 -23.57 -5.60 -7.78
N ALA A 755 -24.23 -4.79 -6.96
CA ALA A 755 -23.64 -4.27 -5.73
C ALA A 755 -23.16 -5.40 -4.80
N VAL A 756 -23.98 -6.45 -4.63
CA VAL A 756 -23.64 -7.63 -3.83
C VAL A 756 -22.41 -8.35 -4.38
N GLU A 757 -22.33 -8.54 -5.69
CA GLU A 757 -21.19 -9.22 -6.34
C GLU A 757 -19.88 -8.44 -6.16
N TYR A 758 -19.92 -7.11 -6.34
CA TYR A 758 -18.73 -6.28 -6.16
C TYR A 758 -18.32 -6.12 -4.71
N LEU A 759 -19.26 -6.11 -3.76
CA LEU A 759 -18.94 -6.17 -2.32
C LEU A 759 -18.31 -7.51 -1.93
N ARG A 760 -18.74 -8.63 -2.53
CA ARG A 760 -18.11 -9.94 -2.33
C ARG A 760 -16.64 -9.90 -2.77
N GLN A 761 -16.37 -9.39 -3.98
CA GLN A 761 -15.01 -9.26 -4.49
C GLN A 761 -14.15 -8.30 -3.65
N ALA A 762 -14.73 -7.18 -3.19
CA ALA A 762 -14.06 -6.25 -2.28
C ALA A 762 -13.67 -6.92 -0.95
N GLY A 763 -14.58 -7.70 -0.37
CA GLY A 763 -14.30 -8.45 0.86
C GLY A 763 -13.22 -9.53 0.67
N GLU A 764 -13.26 -10.28 -0.44
CA GLU A 764 -12.22 -11.26 -0.77
C GLU A 764 -10.85 -10.61 -0.98
N ARG A 765 -10.81 -9.44 -1.62
CA ARG A 765 -9.59 -8.64 -1.74
C ARG A 765 -9.09 -8.19 -0.37
N ALA A 766 -9.98 -7.71 0.50
CA ALA A 766 -9.61 -7.34 1.86
C ALA A 766 -9.05 -8.54 2.66
N VAL A 767 -9.61 -9.75 2.51
CA VAL A 767 -9.04 -10.98 3.07
C VAL A 767 -7.63 -11.27 2.52
N ARG A 768 -7.40 -11.07 1.21
CA ARG A 768 -6.06 -11.20 0.59
C ARG A 768 -5.04 -10.22 1.17
N LEU A 769 -5.49 -9.00 1.49
CA LEU A 769 -4.67 -7.97 2.13
C LEU A 769 -4.60 -8.11 3.66
N SER A 770 -5.11 -9.20 4.23
CA SER A 770 -5.23 -9.42 5.69
C SER A 770 -5.94 -8.29 6.44
N ALA A 771 -6.84 -7.59 5.74
CA ALA A 771 -7.71 -6.53 6.23
C ALA A 771 -9.10 -7.12 6.57
N HIS A 772 -9.12 -7.99 7.58
CA HIS A 772 -10.32 -8.79 7.89
C HIS A 772 -11.51 -7.97 8.41
N GLU A 773 -11.29 -6.84 9.08
CA GLU A 773 -12.36 -5.95 9.56
C GLU A 773 -13.08 -5.27 8.39
N GLU A 774 -12.33 -4.80 7.39
CA GLU A 774 -12.86 -4.30 6.12
C GLU A 774 -13.63 -5.41 5.39
N ALA A 775 -13.09 -6.63 5.38
CA ALA A 775 -13.77 -7.78 4.78
C ALA A 775 -15.13 -8.07 5.44
N ILE A 776 -15.16 -8.12 6.79
CA ILE A 776 -16.38 -8.30 7.58
C ILE A 776 -17.40 -7.22 7.23
N ALA A 777 -16.97 -5.96 7.15
CA ALA A 777 -17.84 -4.85 6.84
C ALA A 777 -18.41 -4.95 5.40
N HIS A 778 -17.60 -5.33 4.40
CA HIS A 778 -18.07 -5.58 3.04
C HIS A 778 -19.07 -6.74 2.95
N PHE A 779 -18.77 -7.90 3.54
CA PHE A 779 -19.65 -9.06 3.51
C PHE A 779 -20.97 -8.80 4.26
N THR A 780 -20.92 -8.13 5.41
CA THR A 780 -22.12 -7.74 6.17
C THR A 780 -23.00 -6.80 5.36
N LYS A 781 -22.39 -5.84 4.66
CA LYS A 781 -23.12 -4.93 3.78
C LYS A 781 -23.74 -5.66 2.58
N ALA A 782 -23.01 -6.60 1.98
CA ALA A 782 -23.51 -7.44 0.89
C ALA A 782 -24.72 -8.26 1.33
N LEU A 783 -24.67 -8.88 2.53
CA LEU A 783 -25.80 -9.63 3.09
C LEU A 783 -27.04 -8.75 3.29
N ARG A 784 -26.90 -7.53 3.82
CA ARG A 784 -28.02 -6.57 3.96
C ARG A 784 -28.64 -6.19 2.62
N LEU A 785 -27.84 -5.95 1.59
CA LEU A 785 -28.35 -5.65 0.24
C LEU A 785 -29.05 -6.88 -0.38
N LEU A 786 -28.49 -8.08 -0.16
CA LEU A 786 -29.05 -9.33 -0.65
C LEU A 786 -30.43 -9.63 -0.06
N GLU A 787 -30.74 -9.16 1.15
CA GLU A 787 -32.08 -9.27 1.76
C GLU A 787 -33.18 -8.56 0.96
N THR A 788 -32.83 -7.51 0.21
CA THR A 788 -33.77 -6.72 -0.60
C THR A 788 -34.18 -7.42 -1.90
N LEU A 789 -33.39 -8.40 -2.36
CA LEU A 789 -33.67 -9.18 -3.57
C LEU A 789 -34.74 -10.25 -3.30
N PRO A 790 -35.57 -10.62 -4.29
CA PRO A 790 -36.57 -11.68 -4.10
C PRO A 790 -35.92 -13.03 -3.72
N ASP A 791 -36.63 -13.85 -2.96
CA ASP A 791 -36.14 -15.17 -2.58
C ASP A 791 -36.06 -16.09 -3.80
N SER A 792 -34.85 -16.54 -4.14
CA SER A 792 -34.56 -17.43 -5.27
C SER A 792 -33.40 -18.39 -4.93
N PRO A 793 -33.25 -19.51 -5.66
CA PRO A 793 -32.10 -20.40 -5.51
C PRO A 793 -30.76 -19.69 -5.71
N GLU A 794 -30.67 -18.77 -6.68
CA GLU A 794 -29.46 -17.99 -6.96
C GLU A 794 -29.12 -17.04 -5.80
N ARG A 795 -30.14 -16.38 -5.22
CA ARG A 795 -29.98 -15.58 -4.00
C ARG A 795 -29.45 -16.44 -2.86
N ALA A 796 -30.03 -17.62 -2.64
CA ALA A 796 -29.60 -18.53 -1.57
C ALA A 796 -28.14 -19.00 -1.76
N HIS A 797 -27.69 -19.24 -2.99
CA HIS A 797 -26.31 -19.60 -3.29
C HIS A 797 -25.32 -18.44 -3.01
N ARG A 798 -25.69 -17.21 -3.39
CA ARG A 798 -24.89 -16.01 -3.07
C ARG A 798 -24.83 -15.76 -1.57
N GLU A 799 -25.96 -15.92 -0.87
CA GLU A 799 -26.03 -15.78 0.59
C GLU A 799 -25.13 -16.81 1.27
N LEU A 800 -25.19 -18.08 0.82
CA LEU A 800 -24.34 -19.15 1.32
C LEU A 800 -22.85 -18.79 1.19
N THR A 801 -22.44 -18.31 0.02
CA THR A 801 -21.06 -17.91 -0.25
C THR A 801 -20.60 -16.79 0.69
N LEU A 802 -21.42 -15.74 0.84
CA LEU A 802 -21.12 -14.62 1.74
C LEU A 802 -21.06 -15.04 3.22
N GLN A 803 -21.95 -15.92 3.67
CA GLN A 803 -21.96 -16.42 5.04
C GLN A 803 -20.69 -17.22 5.37
N VAL A 804 -20.19 -18.03 4.43
CA VAL A 804 -18.93 -18.77 4.58
C VAL A 804 -17.74 -17.81 4.66
N LEU A 805 -17.66 -16.84 3.74
CA LEU A 805 -16.59 -15.86 3.71
C LEU A 805 -16.57 -14.99 4.98
N LEU A 806 -17.75 -14.55 5.44
CA LEU A 806 -17.92 -13.80 6.68
C LEU A 806 -17.53 -14.65 7.91
N GLY A 807 -17.98 -15.90 7.98
CA GLY A 807 -17.62 -16.83 9.05
C GLY A 807 -16.11 -17.02 9.17
N ASN A 808 -15.41 -17.19 8.05
CA ASN A 808 -13.95 -17.31 8.02
C ASN A 808 -13.25 -16.02 8.51
N ALA A 809 -13.71 -14.84 8.06
CA ALA A 809 -13.13 -13.57 8.49
C ALA A 809 -13.37 -13.31 9.99
N LEU A 810 -14.56 -13.62 10.50
CA LEU A 810 -14.89 -13.51 11.93
C LEU A 810 -14.07 -14.48 12.79
N LEU A 811 -13.86 -15.73 12.33
CA LEU A 811 -12.99 -16.69 13.01
C LEU A 811 -11.55 -16.17 13.13
N ALA A 812 -11.05 -15.52 12.09
CA ALA A 812 -9.70 -14.96 12.06
C ALA A 812 -9.52 -13.77 13.02
N THR A 813 -10.52 -12.89 13.18
CA THR A 813 -10.40 -11.68 14.01
C THR A 813 -10.92 -11.83 15.43
N LYS A 814 -12.01 -12.55 15.63
CA LYS A 814 -12.74 -12.62 16.90
C LYS A 814 -12.65 -13.99 17.59
N GLY A 815 -12.11 -15.01 16.92
CA GLY A 815 -11.94 -16.37 17.45
C GLY A 815 -13.17 -17.28 17.29
N TYR A 816 -13.07 -18.50 17.82
CA TYR A 816 -13.99 -19.62 17.50
C TYR A 816 -15.39 -19.54 18.06
N THR A 817 -15.63 -18.68 19.05
CA THR A 817 -16.75 -18.86 19.99
C THR A 817 -17.68 -17.66 20.09
N VAL A 818 -17.43 -16.62 19.28
CA VAL A 818 -18.32 -15.46 19.22
C VAL A 818 -19.67 -15.84 18.56
N PRO A 819 -20.81 -15.39 19.12
CA PRO A 819 -22.13 -15.76 18.61
C PRO A 819 -22.30 -15.50 17.12
N GLU A 820 -21.70 -14.42 16.59
CA GLU A 820 -21.80 -14.06 15.17
C GLU A 820 -21.24 -15.17 14.25
N VAL A 821 -20.20 -15.89 14.68
CA VAL A 821 -19.65 -17.03 13.91
C VAL A 821 -20.66 -18.17 13.85
N GLY A 822 -21.29 -18.50 14.99
CA GLY A 822 -22.32 -19.53 15.06
C GLY A 822 -23.54 -19.19 14.20
N GLU A 823 -23.98 -17.94 14.24
CA GLU A 823 -25.09 -17.43 13.43
C GLU A 823 -24.79 -17.54 11.92
N CYS A 824 -23.59 -17.12 11.49
CA CYS A 824 -23.18 -17.19 10.09
C CYS A 824 -23.20 -18.62 9.55
N TYR A 825 -22.54 -19.54 10.25
CA TYR A 825 -22.48 -20.93 9.78
C TYR A 825 -23.78 -21.70 9.97
N ALA A 826 -24.60 -21.38 10.98
CA ALA A 826 -25.93 -21.98 11.13
C ALA A 826 -26.83 -21.57 9.96
N ARG A 827 -26.78 -20.28 9.56
CA ARG A 827 -27.48 -19.79 8.37
C ARG A 827 -26.95 -20.45 7.10
N ALA A 828 -25.63 -20.57 6.95
CA ALA A 828 -25.01 -21.28 5.83
C ALA A 828 -25.48 -22.74 5.73
N ARG A 829 -25.58 -23.46 6.86
CA ARG A 829 -26.07 -24.85 6.88
C ARG A 829 -27.52 -24.97 6.41
N GLU A 830 -28.38 -24.04 6.82
CA GLU A 830 -29.76 -24.01 6.36
C GLU A 830 -29.85 -23.72 4.85
N LEU A 831 -29.01 -22.82 4.35
CA LEU A 831 -28.91 -22.53 2.92
C LEU A 831 -28.41 -23.72 2.11
N CYS A 832 -27.42 -24.48 2.60
CA CYS A 832 -26.97 -25.71 1.96
C CYS A 832 -28.13 -26.70 1.76
N ARG A 833 -29.03 -26.85 2.75
CA ARG A 833 -30.21 -27.73 2.62
C ARG A 833 -31.18 -27.27 1.54
N ARG A 834 -31.32 -25.95 1.35
CA ARG A 834 -32.21 -25.35 0.34
C ARG A 834 -31.63 -25.42 -1.07
N VAL A 835 -30.32 -25.24 -1.23
CA VAL A 835 -29.63 -25.21 -2.53
C VAL A 835 -29.32 -26.63 -3.04
N GLY A 836 -29.27 -27.63 -2.16
CA GLY A 836 -28.98 -29.04 -2.48
C GLY A 836 -27.55 -29.45 -2.09
N GLU A 837 -27.08 -30.62 -2.55
CA GLU A 837 -25.70 -31.03 -2.34
C GLU A 837 -24.75 -30.03 -3.01
N THR A 838 -24.02 -29.29 -2.18
CA THR A 838 -23.10 -28.22 -2.60
C THR A 838 -21.70 -28.53 -2.08
N PRO A 839 -20.63 -28.26 -2.84
CA PRO A 839 -19.25 -28.40 -2.36
C PRO A 839 -18.97 -27.57 -1.10
N GLN A 840 -19.73 -26.49 -0.88
CA GLN A 840 -19.65 -25.62 0.28
C GLN A 840 -20.18 -26.24 1.58
N LEU A 841 -20.93 -27.36 1.51
CA LEU A 841 -21.48 -28.01 2.70
C LEU A 841 -20.37 -28.48 3.64
N PHE A 842 -19.29 -29.06 3.11
CA PHE A 842 -18.20 -29.56 3.96
C PHE A 842 -17.48 -28.43 4.74
N PRO A 843 -17.03 -27.33 4.10
CA PRO A 843 -16.48 -26.17 4.82
C PRO A 843 -17.42 -25.59 5.89
N VAL A 844 -18.73 -25.54 5.62
CA VAL A 844 -19.73 -25.05 6.59
C VAL A 844 -19.80 -25.97 7.82
N LEU A 845 -19.89 -27.29 7.59
CA LEU A 845 -19.94 -28.27 8.67
C LEU A 845 -18.62 -28.28 9.47
N HIS A 846 -17.48 -28.09 8.79
CA HIS A 846 -16.17 -27.96 9.43
C HIS A 846 -16.10 -26.71 10.32
N GLY A 847 -16.58 -25.55 9.84
CA GLY A 847 -16.67 -24.32 10.64
C GLY A 847 -17.56 -24.49 11.88
N LEU A 848 -18.76 -25.08 11.71
CA LEU A 848 -19.67 -25.37 12.83
C LEU A 848 -19.07 -26.33 13.85
N HIS A 849 -18.42 -27.39 13.39
CA HIS A 849 -17.78 -28.35 14.28
C HIS A 849 -16.77 -27.66 15.18
N ARG A 850 -15.94 -26.77 14.63
CA ARG A 850 -14.95 -26.02 15.42
C ARG A 850 -15.60 -25.06 16.42
N PHE A 851 -16.67 -24.37 16.01
CA PHE A 851 -17.45 -23.52 16.89
C PHE A 851 -18.01 -24.30 18.09
N TYR A 852 -18.70 -25.43 17.84
CA TYR A 852 -19.30 -26.24 18.89
C TYR A 852 -18.26 -27.00 19.72
N LEU A 853 -17.18 -27.50 19.11
CA LEU A 853 -16.08 -28.14 19.81
C LEU A 853 -15.42 -27.18 20.79
N ALA A 854 -15.11 -25.95 20.36
CA ALA A 854 -14.49 -24.94 21.22
C ALA A 854 -15.36 -24.57 22.42
N ARG A 855 -16.70 -24.62 22.28
CA ARG A 855 -17.68 -24.40 23.36
C ARG A 855 -17.93 -25.62 24.26
N ALA A 856 -17.30 -26.77 23.95
CA ALA A 856 -17.55 -28.06 24.58
C ALA A 856 -18.99 -28.60 24.38
N GLU A 857 -19.64 -28.26 23.27
CA GLU A 857 -20.94 -28.83 22.88
C GLU A 857 -20.70 -30.13 22.07
N LEU A 858 -20.16 -31.15 22.76
CA LEU A 858 -19.50 -32.31 22.13
C LEU A 858 -20.44 -33.22 21.34
N GLN A 859 -21.69 -33.38 21.74
CA GLN A 859 -22.64 -34.21 21.01
C GLN A 859 -22.99 -33.60 19.65
N THR A 860 -23.22 -32.28 19.60
CA THR A 860 -23.44 -31.57 18.33
C THR A 860 -22.19 -31.60 17.46
N SER A 861 -21.00 -31.46 18.06
CA SER A 861 -19.73 -31.64 17.37
C SER A 861 -19.61 -33.04 16.74
N ARG A 862 -20.04 -34.09 17.45
CA ARG A 862 -20.00 -35.48 16.94
C ARG A 862 -20.91 -35.64 15.73
N ASP A 863 -22.15 -35.20 15.83
CA ASP A 863 -23.13 -35.33 14.74
C ASP A 863 -22.63 -34.61 13.46
N LEU A 864 -21.93 -33.48 13.61
CA LEU A 864 -21.34 -32.72 12.50
C LEU A 864 -20.12 -33.44 11.90
N ALA A 865 -19.25 -34.01 12.74
CA ALA A 865 -18.09 -34.77 12.28
C ALA A 865 -18.50 -36.05 11.54
N GLU A 866 -19.56 -36.74 12.00
CA GLU A 866 -20.12 -37.91 11.32
C GLU A 866 -20.69 -37.53 9.94
N GLN A 867 -21.41 -36.41 9.84
CA GLN A 867 -21.88 -35.87 8.54
C GLN A 867 -20.72 -35.54 7.59
N CYS A 868 -19.66 -34.89 8.08
CA CYS A 868 -18.48 -34.61 7.26
C CYS A 868 -17.81 -35.89 6.75
N LEU A 869 -17.67 -36.91 7.62
CA LEU A 869 -17.04 -38.16 7.25
C LEU A 869 -17.84 -38.92 6.19
N ASP A 870 -19.17 -39.00 6.36
CA ASP A 870 -20.06 -39.61 5.37
C ASP A 870 -20.01 -38.87 4.02
N LEU A 871 -19.99 -37.53 4.02
CA LEU A 871 -19.81 -36.73 2.80
C LEU A 871 -18.47 -37.00 2.11
N ALA A 872 -17.36 -36.97 2.85
CA ALA A 872 -16.03 -37.21 2.29
C ALA A 872 -15.89 -38.64 1.74
N GLN A 873 -16.48 -39.64 2.41
CA GLN A 873 -16.49 -41.03 1.97
C GLN A 873 -17.31 -41.24 0.70
N ARG A 874 -18.48 -40.60 0.58
CA ARG A 874 -19.32 -40.70 -0.62
C ARG A 874 -18.66 -40.08 -1.86
N GLN A 875 -17.88 -39.02 -1.66
CA GLN A 875 -17.16 -38.33 -2.73
C GLN A 875 -15.81 -38.97 -3.08
N ASP A 876 -15.32 -39.90 -2.24
CA ASP A 876 -13.97 -40.48 -2.33
C ASP A 876 -12.87 -39.42 -2.42
N ASP A 877 -13.07 -38.29 -1.73
CA ASP A 877 -12.14 -37.16 -1.78
C ASP A 877 -11.11 -37.27 -0.65
N SER A 878 -9.90 -37.71 -1.02
CA SER A 878 -8.76 -37.82 -0.09
C SER A 878 -8.44 -36.52 0.66
N ILE A 879 -8.69 -35.34 0.07
CA ILE A 879 -8.43 -34.04 0.68
C ILE A 879 -9.41 -33.77 1.82
N LEU A 880 -10.67 -34.21 1.68
CA LEU A 880 -11.72 -34.02 2.68
C LEU A 880 -11.76 -35.13 3.74
N LEU A 881 -11.22 -36.32 3.42
CA LEU A 881 -11.17 -37.43 4.37
C LEU A 881 -10.25 -37.13 5.57
N VAL A 882 -9.11 -36.46 5.36
CA VAL A 882 -8.20 -36.09 6.46
C VAL A 882 -8.88 -35.17 7.49
N PRO A 883 -9.45 -34.00 7.14
CA PRO A 883 -10.16 -33.16 8.10
C PRO A 883 -11.34 -33.89 8.74
N ALA A 884 -12.11 -34.69 7.99
CA ALA A 884 -13.22 -35.45 8.58
C ALA A 884 -12.75 -36.46 9.65
N HIS A 885 -11.67 -37.19 9.36
CA HIS A 885 -11.05 -38.09 10.34
C HIS A 885 -10.51 -37.33 11.55
N ARG A 886 -9.85 -36.19 11.35
CA ARG A 886 -9.41 -35.35 12.47
C ARG A 886 -10.59 -34.89 13.33
N MET A 887 -11.65 -34.35 12.72
CA MET A 887 -12.83 -33.85 13.41
C MET A 887 -13.43 -34.94 14.31
N MET A 888 -13.65 -36.13 13.75
CA MET A 888 -14.12 -37.30 14.50
C MET A 888 -13.15 -37.66 15.64
N GLY A 889 -11.85 -37.76 15.34
CA GLY A 889 -10.85 -38.12 16.34
C GLY A 889 -10.83 -37.14 17.52
N THR A 890 -10.86 -35.83 17.25
CA THR A 890 -10.85 -34.80 18.30
C THR A 890 -12.10 -34.84 19.17
N THR A 891 -13.29 -34.96 18.56
CA THR A 891 -14.53 -35.03 19.32
C THR A 891 -14.59 -36.28 20.19
N LEU A 892 -14.20 -37.44 19.64
CA LEU A 892 -14.16 -38.71 20.37
C LEU A 892 -13.14 -38.68 21.51
N PHE A 893 -11.99 -38.02 21.33
CA PHE A 893 -11.01 -37.83 22.39
C PHE A 893 -11.61 -37.09 23.58
N PHE A 894 -12.28 -35.96 23.36
CA PHE A 894 -12.89 -35.19 24.45
C PHE A 894 -14.09 -35.92 25.09
N LEU A 895 -14.80 -36.77 24.34
CA LEU A 895 -15.81 -37.69 24.87
C LEU A 895 -15.20 -38.89 25.65
N GLY A 896 -13.87 -39.02 25.72
CA GLY A 896 -13.17 -40.10 26.42
C GLY A 896 -13.15 -41.44 25.65
N GLU A 897 -13.54 -41.45 24.37
CA GLU A 897 -13.51 -42.62 23.49
C GLU A 897 -12.13 -42.79 22.82
N PHE A 898 -11.07 -42.94 23.63
CA PHE A 898 -9.67 -42.81 23.19
C PHE A 898 -9.24 -43.81 22.10
N VAL A 899 -9.72 -45.05 22.14
CA VAL A 899 -9.39 -46.06 21.11
C VAL A 899 -9.93 -45.64 19.75
N SER A 900 -11.23 -45.30 19.69
CA SER A 900 -11.88 -44.83 18.47
C SER A 900 -11.21 -43.54 17.97
N ALA A 901 -10.89 -42.61 18.88
CA ALA A 901 -10.17 -41.39 18.54
C ALA A 901 -8.83 -41.69 17.84
N LEU A 902 -8.02 -42.58 18.42
CA LEU A 902 -6.73 -42.98 17.85
C LEU A 902 -6.87 -43.63 16.47
N GLU A 903 -7.86 -44.50 16.27
CA GLU A 903 -8.14 -45.10 14.95
C GLU A 903 -8.43 -44.04 13.88
N HIS A 904 -9.20 -43.02 14.21
CA HIS A 904 -9.49 -41.92 13.30
C HIS A 904 -8.24 -41.08 13.01
N PHE A 905 -7.43 -40.76 14.02
CA PHE A 905 -6.18 -40.03 13.80
C PHE A 905 -5.20 -40.81 12.92
N GLU A 906 -5.03 -42.11 13.13
CA GLU A 906 -4.14 -42.94 12.31
C GLU A 906 -4.62 -43.03 10.85
N ARG A 907 -5.94 -43.12 10.61
CA ARG A 907 -6.49 -43.02 9.24
C ARG A 907 -6.18 -41.66 8.61
N GLY A 908 -6.36 -40.57 9.35
CA GLY A 908 -6.02 -39.22 8.88
C GLY A 908 -4.52 -39.07 8.58
N ILE A 909 -3.65 -39.63 9.42
CA ILE A 909 -2.19 -39.64 9.22
C ILE A 909 -1.80 -40.42 7.97
N ALA A 910 -2.42 -41.59 7.73
CA ALA A 910 -2.15 -42.43 6.59
C ALA A 910 -2.58 -41.82 5.25
N LEU A 911 -3.64 -41.01 5.25
CA LEU A 911 -4.16 -40.31 4.07
C LEU A 911 -3.48 -38.95 3.80
N TYR A 912 -2.79 -38.40 4.81
CA TYR A 912 -2.22 -37.06 4.73
C TYR A 912 -1.00 -36.98 3.79
N ASP A 913 -1.02 -35.97 2.94
CA ASP A 913 0.06 -35.57 2.04
C ASP A 913 0.26 -34.06 2.14
N ALA A 914 1.47 -33.63 2.51
CA ALA A 914 1.74 -32.23 2.82
C ALA A 914 1.56 -31.28 1.63
N GLU A 915 1.82 -31.73 0.40
CA GLU A 915 1.68 -30.89 -0.80
C GLU A 915 0.21 -30.77 -1.19
N ARG A 916 -0.53 -31.88 -1.17
CA ARG A 916 -1.95 -31.92 -1.56
C ARG A 916 -2.86 -31.20 -0.57
N HIS A 917 -2.55 -31.26 0.73
CA HIS A 917 -3.40 -30.71 1.78
C HIS A 917 -3.04 -29.27 2.17
N ARG A 918 -1.96 -28.70 1.61
CA ARG A 918 -1.52 -27.33 1.89
C ARG A 918 -2.60 -26.30 1.58
N SER A 919 -3.25 -26.42 0.42
CA SER A 919 -4.32 -25.49 0.00
C SER A 919 -5.50 -25.49 0.97
N TYR A 920 -5.86 -26.66 1.50
CA TYR A 920 -6.93 -26.80 2.49
C TYR A 920 -6.53 -26.20 3.85
N ALA A 921 -5.28 -26.39 4.27
CA ALA A 921 -4.76 -25.79 5.50
C ALA A 921 -4.81 -24.25 5.46
N LEU A 922 -4.57 -23.65 4.30
CA LEU A 922 -4.69 -22.20 4.08
C LEU A 922 -6.14 -21.72 4.14
N LEU A 923 -7.09 -22.48 3.58
CA LEU A 923 -8.51 -22.17 3.66
C LEU A 923 -9.05 -22.24 5.09
N CYS A 924 -8.60 -23.24 5.85
CA CYS A 924 -9.12 -23.54 7.19
C CYS A 924 -8.27 -22.91 8.32
N GLY A 925 -7.14 -22.28 8.02
CA GLY A 925 -6.26 -21.61 8.97
C GLY A 925 -5.43 -22.53 9.87
N GLN A 926 -5.43 -23.84 9.66
CA GLN A 926 -4.61 -24.81 10.39
C GLN A 926 -4.36 -26.07 9.56
N ASP A 927 -3.23 -26.74 9.78
CA ASP A 927 -2.91 -28.00 9.09
C ASP A 927 -3.50 -29.22 9.82
N GLU A 928 -4.25 -30.04 9.08
CA GLU A 928 -4.98 -31.18 9.63
C GLU A 928 -4.05 -32.36 9.97
N GLY A 929 -2.93 -32.51 9.26
CA GLY A 929 -1.95 -33.56 9.50
C GLY A 929 -1.13 -33.34 10.77
N VAL A 930 -0.81 -32.08 11.08
CA VAL A 930 -0.25 -31.66 12.37
C VAL A 930 -1.26 -31.96 13.48
N GLY A 931 -2.54 -31.64 13.26
CA GLY A 931 -3.60 -31.88 14.23
C GLY A 931 -3.80 -33.36 14.56
N CYS A 932 -3.88 -34.23 13.55
CA CYS A 932 -4.01 -35.67 13.78
C CYS A 932 -2.85 -36.22 14.62
N ARG A 933 -1.60 -35.84 14.31
CA ARG A 933 -0.42 -36.29 15.07
C ARG A 933 -0.43 -35.76 16.50
N GLY A 934 -0.70 -34.47 16.68
CA GLY A 934 -0.71 -33.84 17.99
C GLY A 934 -1.77 -34.43 18.94
N TYR A 935 -3.01 -34.59 18.48
CA TYR A 935 -4.06 -35.22 19.31
C TYR A 935 -3.88 -36.73 19.47
N SER A 936 -3.31 -37.43 18.48
CA SER A 936 -2.96 -38.85 18.65
C SER A 936 -1.94 -39.05 19.77
N ALA A 937 -1.02 -38.10 19.98
CA ALA A 937 -0.07 -38.15 21.09
C ALA A 937 -0.79 -38.12 22.45
N TRP A 938 -1.85 -37.32 22.58
CA TRP A 938 -2.68 -37.28 23.80
C TRP A 938 -3.47 -38.58 23.98
N ALA A 939 -4.10 -39.09 22.91
CA ALA A 939 -4.82 -40.36 22.97
C ALA A 939 -3.88 -41.53 23.36
N LEU A 940 -2.67 -41.59 22.79
CA LEU A 940 -1.65 -42.59 23.13
C LEU A 940 -1.22 -42.49 24.59
N TRP A 941 -1.08 -41.27 25.12
CA TRP A 941 -0.80 -41.05 26.53
C TRP A 941 -1.89 -41.68 27.40
N ASP A 942 -3.15 -41.29 27.21
CA ASP A 942 -4.26 -41.82 28.00
C ASP A 942 -4.39 -43.35 27.89
N LEU A 943 -4.17 -43.90 26.69
CA LEU A 943 -4.17 -45.34 26.42
C LEU A 943 -2.99 -46.11 27.02
N GLY A 944 -1.99 -45.44 27.63
CA GLY A 944 -0.88 -46.08 28.33
C GLY A 944 0.36 -46.34 27.48
N TYR A 945 0.59 -45.54 26.45
CA TYR A 945 1.79 -45.59 25.61
C TYR A 945 2.61 -44.29 25.68
N PRO A 946 3.32 -44.01 26.81
CA PRO A 946 4.03 -42.75 27.00
C PRO A 946 5.17 -42.47 26.03
N ASP A 947 5.85 -43.50 25.53
CA ASP A 947 7.01 -43.34 24.66
C ASP A 947 6.54 -43.07 23.23
N GLN A 948 5.49 -43.75 22.79
CA GLN A 948 4.82 -43.48 21.51
C GLN A 948 4.15 -42.10 21.51
N ALA A 949 3.53 -41.69 22.62
CA ALA A 949 2.97 -40.35 22.78
C ALA A 949 4.04 -39.26 22.56
N LEU A 950 5.21 -39.40 23.20
CA LEU A 950 6.32 -38.46 23.02
C LEU A 950 6.87 -38.47 21.59
N ALA A 951 7.00 -39.64 20.96
CA ALA A 951 7.41 -39.77 19.57
C ALA A 951 6.44 -39.04 18.62
N ARG A 952 5.13 -39.27 18.77
CA ARG A 952 4.09 -38.61 17.96
C ARG A 952 4.05 -37.10 18.15
N SER A 953 4.27 -36.62 19.36
CA SER A 953 4.38 -35.19 19.64
C SER A 953 5.55 -34.55 18.87
N ARG A 954 6.72 -35.22 18.83
CA ARG A 954 7.89 -34.76 18.06
C ARG A 954 7.63 -34.76 16.56
N GLU A 955 6.92 -35.76 16.04
CA GLU A 955 6.52 -35.80 14.63
C GLU A 955 5.60 -34.62 14.26
N ALA A 956 4.64 -34.28 15.13
CA ALA A 956 3.76 -33.14 14.91
C ALA A 956 4.55 -31.82 14.85
N LEU A 957 5.50 -31.61 15.76
CA LEU A 957 6.38 -30.43 15.76
C LEU A 957 7.26 -30.38 14.51
N ALA A 958 7.89 -31.49 14.12
CA ALA A 958 8.75 -31.55 12.94
C ALA A 958 7.96 -31.23 11.66
N LEU A 959 6.73 -31.74 11.53
CA LEU A 959 5.85 -31.42 10.42
C LEU A 959 5.49 -29.93 10.42
N ALA A 960 5.06 -29.38 11.57
CA ALA A 960 4.69 -27.97 11.67
C ALA A 960 5.85 -27.01 11.33
N GLN A 961 7.08 -27.36 11.74
CA GLN A 961 8.29 -26.63 11.39
C GLN A 961 8.58 -26.69 9.87
N THR A 962 8.40 -27.86 9.26
CA THR A 962 8.62 -28.05 7.81
C THR A 962 7.62 -27.25 6.97
N LEU A 963 6.35 -27.19 7.39
CA LEU A 963 5.29 -26.49 6.67
C LEU A 963 5.45 -24.96 6.67
N SER A 964 6.26 -24.40 7.58
CA SER A 964 6.40 -22.95 7.77
C SER A 964 5.07 -22.21 7.97
N HIS A 965 4.07 -22.87 8.57
CA HIS A 965 2.75 -22.30 8.84
C HIS A 965 2.63 -21.85 10.31
N PRO A 966 2.67 -20.53 10.62
CA PRO A 966 2.83 -20.04 12.00
C PRO A 966 1.73 -20.49 12.96
N TYR A 967 0.49 -20.53 12.51
CA TYR A 967 -0.64 -20.96 13.35
C TYR A 967 -0.50 -22.45 13.72
N SER A 968 -0.14 -23.31 12.75
CA SER A 968 0.09 -24.74 12.99
C SER A 968 1.27 -24.98 13.93
N LEU A 969 2.30 -24.14 13.87
CA LEU A 969 3.45 -24.24 14.77
C LEU A 969 3.08 -23.85 16.21
N ALA A 970 2.39 -22.71 16.41
CA ALA A 970 1.91 -22.30 17.73
C ALA A 970 1.02 -23.38 18.36
N TYR A 971 0.10 -23.91 17.56
CA TYR A 971 -0.74 -25.04 17.92
C TYR A 971 0.06 -26.28 18.32
N ALA A 972 0.99 -26.74 17.49
CA ALA A 972 1.81 -27.93 17.77
C ALA A 972 2.67 -27.78 19.03
N LEU A 973 3.21 -26.57 19.28
CA LEU A 973 3.98 -26.26 20.50
C LEU A 973 3.13 -26.43 21.76
N ILE A 974 1.90 -25.93 21.77
CA ILE A 974 0.97 -26.10 22.91
C ILE A 974 0.59 -27.57 23.08
N LEU A 975 0.29 -28.31 22.00
CA LEU A 975 -0.03 -29.72 22.09
C LEU A 975 1.13 -30.56 22.66
N ALA A 976 2.36 -30.27 22.22
CA ALA A 976 3.56 -30.91 22.74
C ALA A 976 3.82 -30.55 24.21
N ALA A 977 3.61 -29.28 24.59
CA ALA A 977 3.75 -28.85 25.97
C ALA A 977 2.82 -29.61 26.92
N TRP A 978 1.60 -29.96 26.50
CA TRP A 978 0.72 -30.84 27.31
C TRP A 978 1.28 -32.24 27.50
N VAL A 979 1.87 -32.86 26.47
CA VAL A 979 2.50 -34.19 26.62
C VAL A 979 3.64 -34.14 27.64
N HIS A 980 4.47 -33.09 27.60
CA HIS A 980 5.52 -32.87 28.58
C HIS A 980 4.97 -32.53 29.98
N GLN A 981 3.85 -31.81 30.05
CA GLN A 981 3.16 -31.51 31.31
C GLN A 981 2.62 -32.78 31.95
N PHE A 982 2.00 -33.68 31.18
CA PHE A 982 1.53 -34.97 31.69
C PHE A 982 2.67 -35.86 32.19
N ARG A 983 3.87 -35.73 31.60
CA ARG A 983 5.11 -36.40 32.04
C ARG A 983 5.80 -35.71 33.21
N CYS A 984 5.28 -34.57 33.69
CA CYS A 984 5.88 -33.70 34.70
C CYS A 984 7.28 -33.17 34.34
N GLU A 985 7.55 -32.92 33.06
CA GLU A 985 8.85 -32.45 32.54
C GLU A 985 8.90 -30.92 32.45
N VAL A 986 9.02 -30.26 33.61
CA VAL A 986 8.89 -28.79 33.77
C VAL A 986 9.75 -27.98 32.81
N SER A 987 11.03 -28.35 32.61
CA SER A 987 11.95 -27.61 31.74
C SER A 987 11.52 -27.66 30.27
N ALA A 988 11.01 -28.80 29.81
CA ALA A 988 10.55 -28.96 28.42
C ALA A 988 9.24 -28.19 28.20
N VAL A 989 8.34 -28.20 29.18
CA VAL A 989 7.12 -27.36 29.14
C VAL A 989 7.50 -25.90 29.01
N GLN A 990 8.42 -25.40 29.85
CA GLN A 990 8.84 -24.01 29.83
C GLN A 990 9.39 -23.58 28.47
N GLU A 991 10.29 -24.37 27.87
CA GLU A 991 10.87 -24.07 26.56
C GLU A 991 9.79 -23.98 25.46
N LEU A 992 8.88 -24.97 25.41
CA LEU A 992 7.82 -25.01 24.40
C LEU A 992 6.81 -23.88 24.57
N VAL A 993 6.40 -23.56 25.80
CA VAL A 993 5.41 -22.50 26.05
C VAL A 993 5.99 -21.11 25.84
N GLU A 994 7.28 -20.89 26.14
CA GLU A 994 7.93 -19.61 25.83
C GLU A 994 7.99 -19.38 24.32
N ALA A 995 8.31 -20.41 23.53
CA ALA A 995 8.25 -20.36 22.07
C ALA A 995 6.81 -20.11 21.58
N ALA A 996 5.81 -20.80 22.14
CA ALA A 996 4.41 -20.64 21.75
C ALA A 996 3.85 -19.25 22.10
N ILE A 997 4.16 -18.73 23.30
CA ILE A 997 3.75 -17.39 23.73
C ILE A 997 4.41 -16.34 22.84
N SER A 998 5.72 -16.43 22.61
CA SER A 998 6.45 -15.49 21.75
C SER A 998 5.84 -15.43 20.34
N LEU A 999 5.59 -16.61 19.74
CA LEU A 999 4.96 -16.72 18.44
C LEU A 999 3.53 -16.18 18.44
N SER A 1000 2.72 -16.55 19.43
CA SER A 1000 1.31 -16.15 19.52
C SER A 1000 1.13 -14.67 19.81
N THR A 1001 1.98 -14.07 20.65
CA THR A 1001 2.00 -12.62 20.88
C THR A 1001 2.42 -11.87 19.63
N LYS A 1002 3.44 -12.36 18.91
CA LYS A 1002 3.90 -11.75 17.66
C LYS A 1002 2.83 -11.81 16.55
N GLN A 1003 2.06 -12.90 16.51
CA GLN A 1003 1.08 -13.20 15.45
C GLN A 1003 -0.39 -12.95 15.85
N GLY A 1004 -0.64 -12.43 17.06
CA GLY A 1004 -2.02 -12.14 17.53
C GLY A 1004 -2.89 -13.37 17.78
N PHE A 1005 -2.32 -14.54 18.01
CA PHE A 1005 -3.07 -15.79 18.22
C PHE A 1005 -3.59 -15.91 19.65
N ALA A 1006 -4.64 -15.14 19.98
CA ALA A 1006 -5.21 -15.08 21.33
C ALA A 1006 -5.59 -16.45 21.91
N PHE A 1007 -6.10 -17.36 21.07
CA PHE A 1007 -6.48 -18.73 21.47
C PHE A 1007 -5.29 -19.52 22.04
N TRP A 1008 -4.17 -19.60 21.32
CA TRP A 1008 -2.98 -20.36 21.75
C TRP A 1008 -2.19 -19.63 22.84
N LEU A 1009 -2.20 -18.29 22.83
CA LEU A 1009 -1.61 -17.47 23.88
C LEU A 1009 -2.22 -17.78 25.25
N ALA A 1010 -3.54 -17.96 25.32
CA ALA A 1010 -4.23 -18.27 26.57
C ALA A 1010 -3.75 -19.61 27.16
N PHE A 1011 -3.71 -20.68 26.37
CA PHE A 1011 -3.24 -21.99 26.81
C PHE A 1011 -1.73 -22.00 27.16
N GLY A 1012 -0.91 -21.27 26.39
CA GLY A 1012 0.50 -21.08 26.72
C GLY A 1012 0.69 -20.38 28.08
N THR A 1013 -0.17 -19.40 28.39
CA THR A 1013 -0.14 -18.68 29.68
C THR A 1013 -0.50 -19.59 30.85
N VAL A 1014 -1.52 -20.45 30.69
CA VAL A 1014 -1.88 -21.48 31.68
C VAL A 1014 -0.70 -22.41 31.97
N LEU A 1015 -0.06 -22.96 30.94
CA LEU A 1015 1.05 -23.91 31.11
C LEU A 1015 2.31 -23.26 31.65
N ARG A 1016 2.58 -22.00 31.29
CA ARG A 1016 3.64 -21.21 31.92
C ARG A 1016 3.37 -21.03 33.41
N GLY A 1017 2.12 -20.74 33.79
CA GLY A 1017 1.71 -20.67 35.18
C GLY A 1017 1.93 -21.99 35.92
N TRP A 1018 1.54 -23.12 35.32
CA TRP A 1018 1.83 -24.45 35.88
C TRP A 1018 3.34 -24.69 36.07
N ALA A 1019 4.17 -24.35 35.08
CA ALA A 1019 5.62 -24.51 35.20
C ALA A 1019 6.21 -23.69 36.36
N LEU A 1020 5.72 -22.47 36.59
CA LEU A 1020 6.12 -21.64 37.74
C LEU A 1020 5.71 -22.25 39.09
N VAL A 1021 4.50 -22.82 39.16
CA VAL A 1021 4.04 -23.56 40.34
C VAL A 1021 4.97 -24.73 40.65
N GLU A 1022 5.35 -25.51 39.64
CA GLU A 1022 6.31 -26.62 39.81
C GLU A 1022 7.71 -26.16 40.25
N GLN A 1023 8.11 -24.94 39.90
CA GLN A 1023 9.38 -24.33 40.30
C GLN A 1023 9.33 -23.67 41.69
N GLY A 1024 8.22 -23.79 42.41
CA GLY A 1024 8.04 -23.23 43.76
C GLY A 1024 7.59 -21.77 43.77
N GLN A 1025 7.23 -21.18 42.63
CA GLN A 1025 6.70 -19.82 42.51
C GLN A 1025 5.17 -19.85 42.42
N ALA A 1026 4.52 -20.40 43.45
CA ALA A 1026 3.11 -20.75 43.40
C ALA A 1026 2.18 -19.53 43.20
N GLU A 1027 2.41 -18.40 43.89
CA GLU A 1027 1.53 -17.22 43.74
C GLU A 1027 1.55 -16.65 42.32
N ALA A 1028 2.76 -16.44 41.77
CA ALA A 1028 2.93 -15.95 40.39
C ALA A 1028 2.38 -16.93 39.36
N GLY A 1029 2.55 -18.24 39.60
CA GLY A 1029 2.00 -19.27 38.74
C GLY A 1029 0.47 -19.29 38.73
N VAL A 1030 -0.18 -19.18 39.91
CA VAL A 1030 -1.64 -19.11 40.03
C VAL A 1030 -2.20 -17.89 39.32
N GLU A 1031 -1.55 -16.72 39.43
CA GLU A 1031 -1.96 -15.51 38.73
C GLU A 1031 -1.97 -15.72 37.20
N LEU A 1032 -0.93 -16.35 36.64
CA LEU A 1032 -0.88 -16.66 35.22
C LEU A 1032 -1.95 -17.69 34.80
N ILE A 1033 -2.22 -18.71 35.63
CA ILE A 1033 -3.28 -19.68 35.30
C ILE A 1033 -4.65 -18.99 35.29
N TYR A 1034 -4.95 -18.10 36.25
CA TYR A 1034 -6.18 -17.31 36.23
C TYR A 1034 -6.24 -16.36 35.04
N GLN A 1035 -5.14 -15.73 34.67
CA GLN A 1035 -5.09 -14.87 33.49
C GLN A 1035 -5.47 -15.65 32.22
N GLY A 1036 -4.88 -16.83 32.01
CA GLY A 1036 -5.24 -17.70 30.89
C GLY A 1036 -6.70 -18.18 30.95
N TRP A 1037 -7.17 -18.55 32.14
CA TRP A 1037 -8.56 -18.93 32.39
C TRP A 1037 -9.55 -17.81 32.03
N ASP A 1038 -9.32 -16.59 32.52
CA ASP A 1038 -10.20 -15.45 32.27
C ASP A 1038 -10.23 -15.07 30.79
N ILE A 1039 -9.09 -15.18 30.09
CA ILE A 1039 -9.02 -14.99 28.64
C ILE A 1039 -9.87 -16.04 27.91
N THR A 1040 -9.71 -17.33 28.22
CA THR A 1040 -10.52 -18.39 27.59
C THR A 1040 -12.01 -18.27 27.93
N ARG A 1041 -12.33 -17.81 29.15
CA ARG A 1041 -13.70 -17.55 29.59
C ARG A 1041 -14.33 -16.39 28.84
N ALA A 1042 -13.62 -15.27 28.70
CA ALA A 1042 -14.07 -14.09 27.97
C ALA A 1042 -14.28 -14.40 26.47
N MET A 1043 -13.46 -15.28 25.89
CA MET A 1043 -13.67 -15.76 24.52
C MET A 1043 -14.89 -16.67 24.40
N GLY A 1044 -15.31 -17.37 25.47
CA GLY A 1044 -16.39 -18.36 25.42
C GLY A 1044 -15.91 -19.79 25.10
N ILE A 1045 -14.61 -20.05 25.26
CA ILE A 1045 -14.00 -21.37 25.06
C ILE A 1045 -14.33 -22.24 26.28
N GLY A 1046 -15.10 -23.31 26.08
CA GLY A 1046 -15.50 -24.27 27.11
C GLY A 1046 -14.58 -25.49 27.23
N ILE A 1047 -13.95 -25.88 26.11
CA ILE A 1047 -13.16 -27.12 26.04
C ILE A 1047 -11.85 -27.03 26.85
N GLY A 1048 -11.50 -28.09 27.58
CA GLY A 1048 -10.27 -28.15 28.38
C GLY A 1048 -10.32 -27.33 29.68
N ARG A 1049 -11.47 -26.70 29.99
CA ARG A 1049 -11.67 -25.99 31.26
C ARG A 1049 -11.58 -26.91 32.48
N PRO A 1050 -12.17 -28.13 32.50
CA PRO A 1050 -12.02 -29.02 33.65
C PRO A 1050 -10.56 -29.34 33.95
N HIS A 1051 -9.73 -29.51 32.91
CA HIS A 1051 -8.29 -29.71 33.07
C HIS A 1051 -7.59 -28.46 33.66
N THR A 1052 -7.91 -27.26 33.19
CA THR A 1052 -7.33 -26.01 33.72
C THR A 1052 -7.66 -25.81 35.20
N LEU A 1053 -8.89 -26.12 35.62
CA LEU A 1053 -9.30 -26.11 37.04
C LEU A 1053 -8.52 -27.15 37.86
N SER A 1054 -8.20 -28.30 37.28
CA SER A 1054 -7.35 -29.32 37.91
C SER A 1054 -5.94 -28.78 38.21
N LEU A 1055 -5.34 -28.03 37.28
CA LEU A 1055 -4.04 -27.38 37.47
C LEU A 1055 -4.10 -26.29 38.55
N LEU A 1056 -5.18 -25.50 38.59
CA LEU A 1056 -5.41 -24.53 39.69
C LEU A 1056 -5.53 -25.24 41.04
N ALA A 1057 -6.27 -26.35 41.09
CA ALA A 1057 -6.43 -27.12 42.32
C ALA A 1057 -5.08 -27.67 42.80
N GLU A 1058 -4.24 -28.18 41.90
CA GLU A 1058 -2.87 -28.59 42.21
C GLU A 1058 -2.03 -27.44 42.78
N ALA A 1059 -2.09 -26.26 42.17
CA ALA A 1059 -1.39 -25.08 42.66
C ALA A 1059 -1.86 -24.66 44.06
N ARG A 1060 -3.17 -24.70 44.33
CA ARG A 1060 -3.75 -24.42 45.66
C ARG A 1060 -3.27 -25.41 46.72
N VAL A 1061 -3.19 -26.70 46.39
CA VAL A 1061 -2.63 -27.71 47.32
C VAL A 1061 -1.18 -27.41 47.65
N LYS A 1062 -0.36 -27.00 46.67
CA LYS A 1062 1.04 -26.61 46.92
C LYS A 1062 1.17 -25.36 47.80
N MET A 1063 0.15 -24.52 47.85
CA MET A 1063 0.04 -23.38 48.77
C MET A 1063 -0.56 -23.75 50.14
N GLY A 1064 -0.91 -25.03 50.37
CA GLY A 1064 -1.57 -25.50 51.60
C GLY A 1064 -3.09 -25.21 51.64
N GLN A 1065 -3.69 -24.74 50.55
CA GLN A 1065 -5.10 -24.35 50.44
C GLN A 1065 -5.96 -25.51 49.93
N ILE A 1066 -5.98 -26.62 50.67
CA ILE A 1066 -6.60 -27.88 50.21
C ILE A 1066 -8.13 -27.76 50.04
N GLU A 1067 -8.81 -27.00 50.89
CA GLU A 1067 -10.27 -26.81 50.78
C GLU A 1067 -10.66 -26.04 49.50
N GLU A 1068 -9.88 -25.02 49.14
CA GLU A 1068 -10.07 -24.29 47.88
C GLU A 1068 -9.80 -25.20 46.67
N ALA A 1069 -8.78 -26.06 46.75
CA ALA A 1069 -8.49 -27.05 45.72
C ALA A 1069 -9.65 -28.03 45.51
N LEU A 1070 -10.26 -28.53 46.59
CA LEU A 1070 -11.43 -29.40 46.51
C LEU A 1070 -12.63 -28.69 45.88
N THR A 1071 -12.83 -27.41 46.20
CA THR A 1071 -13.89 -26.59 45.60
C THR A 1071 -13.70 -26.45 44.08
N LEU A 1072 -12.46 -26.19 43.63
CA LEU A 1072 -12.12 -26.13 42.20
C LEU A 1072 -12.33 -27.47 41.49
N LEU A 1073 -12.02 -28.60 42.13
CA LEU A 1073 -12.28 -29.93 41.57
C LEU A 1073 -13.76 -30.27 41.50
N ASP A 1074 -14.57 -29.81 42.47
CA ASP A 1074 -16.03 -29.94 42.42
C ASP A 1074 -16.60 -29.15 41.25
N GLU A 1075 -16.15 -27.91 41.04
CA GLU A 1075 -16.51 -27.11 39.88
C GLU A 1075 -16.10 -27.79 38.57
N ALA A 1076 -14.88 -28.33 38.49
CA ALA A 1076 -14.37 -29.04 37.33
C ALA A 1076 -15.21 -30.29 37.00
N LEU A 1077 -15.60 -31.05 38.02
CA LEU A 1077 -16.45 -32.24 37.86
C LEU A 1077 -17.85 -31.85 37.38
N VAL A 1078 -18.49 -30.84 37.96
CA VAL A 1078 -19.80 -30.36 37.50
C VAL A 1078 -19.73 -29.96 36.02
N MET A 1079 -18.74 -29.15 35.65
CA MET A 1079 -18.55 -28.69 34.28
C MET A 1079 -18.30 -29.84 33.29
N ALA A 1080 -17.47 -30.81 33.67
CA ALA A 1080 -17.19 -31.99 32.84
C ALA A 1080 -18.46 -32.82 32.58
N HIS A 1081 -19.35 -32.97 33.57
CA HIS A 1081 -20.62 -33.67 33.39
C HIS A 1081 -21.63 -32.87 32.56
N GLU A 1082 -21.72 -31.55 32.76
CA GLU A 1082 -22.64 -30.68 32.02
C GLU A 1082 -22.30 -30.61 30.52
N ASN A 1083 -21.00 -30.50 30.19
CA ASN A 1083 -20.53 -30.38 28.82
C ASN A 1083 -20.30 -31.75 28.14
N GLY A 1084 -20.34 -32.84 28.91
CA GLY A 1084 -20.00 -34.19 28.44
C GLY A 1084 -18.50 -34.40 28.16
N GLU A 1085 -17.63 -33.49 28.61
CA GLU A 1085 -16.18 -33.60 28.46
C GLU A 1085 -15.64 -34.65 29.42
N ALA A 1086 -15.36 -35.84 28.91
CA ALA A 1086 -15.00 -36.99 29.72
C ALA A 1086 -13.50 -37.29 29.79
N CYS A 1087 -12.67 -36.66 28.95
CA CYS A 1087 -11.24 -36.98 28.84
C CYS A 1087 -10.47 -36.84 30.15
N SER A 1088 -10.81 -35.87 31.00
CA SER A 1088 -10.14 -35.63 32.29
C SER A 1088 -10.88 -36.21 33.50
N LEU A 1089 -12.06 -36.84 33.33
CA LEU A 1089 -12.93 -37.22 34.45
C LEU A 1089 -12.25 -38.15 35.45
N ALA A 1090 -11.52 -39.16 34.97
CA ALA A 1090 -10.81 -40.09 35.86
C ALA A 1090 -9.74 -39.36 36.70
N ASP A 1091 -8.94 -38.49 36.08
CA ASP A 1091 -7.90 -37.70 36.78
C ASP A 1091 -8.49 -36.77 37.84
N LEU A 1092 -9.60 -36.10 37.55
CA LEU A 1092 -10.29 -35.23 38.51
C LEU A 1092 -10.71 -35.97 39.77
N TYR A 1093 -11.28 -37.19 39.61
CA TYR A 1093 -11.64 -38.03 40.75
C TYR A 1093 -10.42 -38.55 41.52
N ILE A 1094 -9.32 -38.90 40.82
CA ILE A 1094 -8.06 -39.31 41.47
C ILE A 1094 -7.53 -38.18 42.36
N ARG A 1095 -7.37 -36.98 41.81
CA ARG A 1095 -6.86 -35.82 42.55
C ARG A 1095 -7.77 -35.44 43.71
N LYS A 1096 -9.09 -35.47 43.51
CA LYS A 1096 -10.06 -35.20 44.59
C LYS A 1096 -9.90 -36.20 45.73
N GLY A 1097 -9.72 -37.48 45.42
CA GLY A 1097 -9.45 -38.51 46.43
C GLY A 1097 -8.15 -38.27 47.21
N GLU A 1098 -7.07 -37.93 46.50
CA GLU A 1098 -5.75 -37.62 47.10
C GLU A 1098 -5.81 -36.40 48.03
N TYR A 1099 -6.52 -35.35 47.62
CA TYR A 1099 -6.65 -34.12 48.41
C TYR A 1099 -7.58 -34.31 49.61
N LEU A 1100 -8.62 -35.14 49.49
CA LEU A 1100 -9.47 -35.53 50.62
C LEU A 1100 -8.68 -36.27 51.70
N LEU A 1101 -7.78 -37.18 51.31
CA LEU A 1101 -6.89 -37.87 52.26
C LEU A 1101 -5.91 -36.90 52.92
N SER A 1102 -5.43 -35.90 52.18
CA SER A 1102 -4.51 -34.88 52.68
C SER A 1102 -5.18 -33.92 53.68
N LEU A 1103 -6.50 -33.71 53.56
CA LEU A 1103 -7.27 -32.83 54.45
C LEU A 1103 -7.53 -33.48 55.82
N SER A 1104 -7.94 -34.76 55.86
CA SER A 1104 -8.23 -35.46 57.10
C SER A 1104 -8.33 -36.97 56.91
N GLU A 1105 -7.83 -37.74 57.89
CA GLU A 1105 -8.04 -39.19 57.98
C GLU A 1105 -9.54 -39.57 58.03
N GLY A 1106 -10.42 -38.69 58.51
CA GLY A 1106 -11.86 -38.92 58.53
C GLY A 1106 -12.51 -39.00 57.13
N ASN A 1107 -11.81 -38.57 56.07
CA ASN A 1107 -12.32 -38.58 54.70
C ASN A 1107 -11.97 -39.85 53.92
N GLN A 1108 -11.33 -40.85 54.54
CA GLN A 1108 -10.90 -42.08 53.87
C GLN A 1108 -11.99 -42.78 53.05
N ALA A 1109 -13.24 -42.84 53.55
CA ALA A 1109 -14.35 -43.45 52.81
C ALA A 1109 -14.74 -42.65 51.56
N LYS A 1110 -14.72 -41.31 51.64
CA LYS A 1110 -15.00 -40.43 50.49
C LYS A 1110 -13.88 -40.50 49.45
N ALA A 1111 -12.63 -40.57 49.89
CA ALA A 1111 -11.48 -40.72 49.01
C ALA A 1111 -11.51 -42.07 48.28
N GLU A 1112 -11.81 -43.16 48.97
CA GLU A 1112 -11.98 -44.48 48.36
C GLU A 1112 -13.08 -44.48 47.29
N ALA A 1113 -14.23 -43.86 47.57
CA ALA A 1113 -15.30 -43.72 46.60
C ALA A 1113 -14.85 -42.95 45.35
N CYS A 1114 -14.04 -41.90 45.51
CA CYS A 1114 -13.46 -41.17 44.38
C CYS A 1114 -12.52 -42.06 43.56
N PHE A 1115 -11.61 -42.79 44.19
CA PHE A 1115 -10.69 -43.66 43.46
C PHE A 1115 -11.38 -44.84 42.77
N LEU A 1116 -12.38 -45.46 43.40
CA LEU A 1116 -13.18 -46.51 42.77
C LEU A 1116 -13.93 -45.97 41.55
N ARG A 1117 -14.50 -44.77 41.65
CA ARG A 1117 -15.16 -44.12 40.52
C ARG A 1117 -14.17 -43.79 39.40
N ALA A 1118 -12.99 -43.27 39.74
CA ALA A 1118 -11.93 -43.02 38.75
C ALA A 1118 -11.49 -44.31 38.05
N PHE A 1119 -11.31 -45.40 38.80
CA PHE A 1119 -10.91 -46.70 38.27
C PHE A 1119 -11.97 -47.26 37.32
N GLU A 1120 -13.25 -47.16 37.67
CA GLU A 1120 -14.37 -47.56 36.82
C GLU A 1120 -14.40 -46.76 35.50
N ILE A 1121 -14.28 -45.43 35.58
CA ILE A 1121 -14.26 -44.55 34.40
C ILE A 1121 -13.04 -44.90 33.52
N ALA A 1122 -11.86 -45.05 34.11
CA ALA A 1122 -10.64 -45.39 33.38
C ALA A 1122 -10.76 -46.73 32.66
N LEU A 1123 -11.39 -47.74 33.27
CA LEU A 1123 -11.67 -49.02 32.61
C LEU A 1123 -12.63 -48.87 31.42
N GLN A 1124 -13.69 -48.07 31.57
CA GLN A 1124 -14.67 -47.82 30.50
C GLN A 1124 -14.00 -47.11 29.30
N GLN A 1125 -13.16 -46.13 29.57
CA GLN A 1125 -12.43 -45.36 28.55
C GLN A 1125 -11.19 -46.11 28.01
N ARG A 1126 -10.78 -47.20 28.66
CA ARG A 1126 -9.50 -47.88 28.46
C ARG A 1126 -8.28 -46.97 28.70
N ALA A 1127 -8.44 -45.98 29.59
CA ALA A 1127 -7.40 -45.02 29.95
C ALA A 1127 -6.41 -45.64 30.93
N LYS A 1128 -5.39 -46.35 30.41
CA LYS A 1128 -4.49 -47.18 31.21
C LYS A 1128 -3.64 -46.41 32.22
N LEU A 1129 -3.18 -45.20 31.89
CA LEU A 1129 -2.45 -44.39 32.87
C LEU A 1129 -3.33 -43.97 34.05
N SER A 1130 -4.57 -43.56 33.78
CA SER A 1130 -5.54 -43.23 34.81
C SER A 1130 -5.94 -44.46 35.63
N GLU A 1131 -6.08 -45.63 34.99
CA GLU A 1131 -6.30 -46.92 35.66
C GLU A 1131 -5.16 -47.24 36.63
N LEU A 1132 -3.91 -47.09 36.20
CA LEU A 1132 -2.72 -47.31 37.05
C LEU A 1132 -2.68 -46.33 38.23
N ARG A 1133 -2.96 -45.05 37.99
CA ARG A 1133 -2.94 -44.02 39.04
C ARG A 1133 -4.04 -44.25 40.07
N ALA A 1134 -5.27 -44.53 39.63
CA ALA A 1134 -6.36 -44.89 40.55
C ALA A 1134 -6.04 -46.17 41.33
N ALA A 1135 -5.48 -47.21 40.68
CA ALA A 1135 -5.04 -48.43 41.35
C ALA A 1135 -3.93 -48.20 42.37
N THR A 1136 -2.98 -47.31 42.07
CA THR A 1136 -1.89 -46.93 42.98
C THR A 1136 -2.46 -46.25 44.22
N SER A 1137 -3.34 -45.25 44.06
CA SER A 1137 -3.95 -44.53 45.18
C SER A 1137 -4.91 -45.40 46.01
N LEU A 1138 -5.68 -46.30 45.38
CA LEU A 1138 -6.44 -47.36 46.09
C LEU A 1138 -5.53 -48.28 46.88
N SER A 1139 -4.42 -48.73 46.29
CA SER A 1139 -3.50 -49.67 46.92
C SER A 1139 -2.79 -49.06 48.12
N ARG A 1140 -2.43 -47.77 48.07
CA ARG A 1140 -1.91 -47.03 49.24
C ARG A 1140 -2.93 -47.01 50.38
N LEU A 1141 -4.20 -46.69 50.07
CA LEU A 1141 -5.28 -46.60 51.05
C LEU A 1141 -5.65 -47.97 51.67
N TRP A 1142 -5.72 -49.02 50.85
CA TRP A 1142 -6.00 -50.37 51.34
C TRP A 1142 -4.84 -50.91 52.18
N TRP A 1143 -3.60 -50.63 51.80
CA TRP A 1143 -2.44 -51.00 52.61
C TRP A 1143 -2.44 -50.30 53.97
N SER A 1144 -2.77 -49.00 54.04
CA SER A 1144 -2.85 -48.30 55.33
C SER A 1144 -3.95 -48.85 56.25
N ARG A 1145 -4.92 -49.61 55.71
CA ARG A 1145 -5.97 -50.31 56.47
C ARG A 1145 -5.68 -51.79 56.74
N GLY A 1146 -4.50 -52.28 56.34
CA GLY A 1146 -4.09 -53.68 56.53
C GLY A 1146 -4.56 -54.65 55.43
N GLU A 1147 -5.13 -54.17 54.33
CA GLU A 1147 -5.59 -54.98 53.18
C GLU A 1147 -4.49 -55.21 52.12
N GLY A 1148 -3.26 -55.54 52.56
CA GLY A 1148 -2.07 -55.57 51.70
C GLY A 1148 -2.13 -56.56 50.52
N CYS A 1149 -2.71 -57.75 50.70
CA CYS A 1149 -2.85 -58.73 49.62
C CYS A 1149 -3.74 -58.21 48.48
N LYS A 1150 -4.84 -57.53 48.83
CA LYS A 1150 -5.80 -56.95 47.88
C LYS A 1150 -5.17 -55.77 47.14
N ALA A 1151 -4.44 -54.91 47.85
CA ALA A 1151 -3.65 -53.82 47.27
C ALA A 1151 -2.62 -54.34 46.26
N ARG A 1152 -1.81 -55.34 46.65
CA ARG A 1152 -0.81 -55.95 45.78
C ARG A 1152 -1.42 -56.55 44.52
N GLN A 1153 -2.51 -57.30 44.65
CA GLN A 1153 -3.16 -57.96 43.52
C GLN A 1153 -3.64 -56.94 42.47
N LEU A 1154 -4.34 -55.89 42.90
CA LEU A 1154 -4.84 -54.85 41.99
C LEU A 1154 -3.69 -54.12 41.28
N LEU A 1155 -2.68 -53.70 42.04
CA LEU A 1155 -1.59 -52.93 41.48
C LEU A 1155 -0.69 -53.78 40.57
N ALA A 1156 -0.46 -55.05 40.89
CA ALA A 1156 0.39 -55.93 40.08
C ALA A 1156 -0.29 -56.25 38.75
N GLN A 1157 -1.61 -56.45 38.76
CA GLN A 1157 -2.40 -56.69 37.56
C GLN A 1157 -2.39 -55.47 36.62
N THR A 1158 -2.56 -54.27 37.16
CA THR A 1158 -2.59 -53.02 36.38
C THR A 1158 -1.20 -52.64 35.86
N TYR A 1159 -0.17 -52.70 36.71
CA TYR A 1159 1.21 -52.42 36.33
C TYR A 1159 1.75 -53.40 35.27
N GLY A 1160 1.38 -54.68 35.35
CA GLY A 1160 1.83 -55.72 34.42
C GLY A 1160 1.32 -55.55 32.98
N TRP A 1161 0.39 -54.63 32.72
CA TRP A 1161 -0.08 -54.31 31.36
C TRP A 1161 0.91 -53.47 30.56
N PHE A 1162 1.70 -52.62 31.23
CA PHE A 1162 2.57 -51.65 30.57
C PHE A 1162 3.80 -52.32 29.94
N SER A 1163 4.18 -51.82 28.76
CA SER A 1163 5.35 -52.31 28.00
C SER A 1163 6.40 -51.23 27.73
N GLU A 1164 6.08 -49.97 27.99
CA GLU A 1164 6.92 -48.79 27.73
C GLU A 1164 6.68 -47.69 28.78
N GLY A 1165 7.49 -46.62 28.78
CA GLY A 1165 7.31 -45.46 29.66
C GLY A 1165 7.66 -45.68 31.14
N PHE A 1166 8.48 -46.68 31.48
CA PHE A 1166 8.85 -47.00 32.87
C PHE A 1166 9.67 -45.91 33.59
N ASP A 1167 10.14 -44.90 32.86
CA ASP A 1167 10.79 -43.69 33.35
C ASP A 1167 9.79 -42.60 33.80
N VAL A 1168 8.51 -42.70 33.42
CA VAL A 1168 7.47 -41.75 33.84
C VAL A 1168 7.18 -41.90 35.34
N ILE A 1169 6.90 -40.77 36.01
CA ILE A 1169 6.74 -40.70 37.47
C ILE A 1169 5.68 -41.69 38.00
N TYR A 1170 4.53 -41.81 37.33
CA TYR A 1170 3.43 -42.66 37.77
C TYR A 1170 3.79 -44.15 37.76
N LEU A 1171 4.54 -44.61 36.74
CA LEU A 1171 5.01 -45.99 36.64
C LEU A 1171 6.11 -46.27 37.68
N ARG A 1172 7.00 -45.32 37.93
CA ARG A 1172 8.00 -45.42 39.01
C ARG A 1172 7.35 -45.51 40.39
N GLU A 1173 6.34 -44.69 40.66
CA GLU A 1173 5.60 -44.70 41.92
C GLU A 1173 4.83 -46.00 42.14
N ALA A 1174 4.14 -46.50 41.10
CA ALA A 1174 3.44 -47.77 41.15
C ALA A 1174 4.42 -48.94 41.40
N LYS A 1175 5.58 -48.92 40.74
CA LYS A 1175 6.63 -49.93 40.94
C LYS A 1175 7.19 -49.90 42.36
N ALA A 1176 7.54 -48.71 42.85
CA ALA A 1176 8.03 -48.54 44.21
C ALA A 1176 7.00 -49.06 45.23
N LEU A 1177 5.71 -48.75 45.05
CA LEU A 1177 4.65 -49.26 45.91
C LEU A 1177 4.50 -50.78 45.84
N LEU A 1178 4.60 -51.38 44.64
CA LEU A 1178 4.59 -52.84 44.47
C LEU A 1178 5.73 -53.52 45.19
N ASP A 1179 6.91 -52.91 45.19
CA ASP A 1179 8.09 -53.46 45.86
C ASP A 1179 7.93 -53.44 47.38
N VAL A 1180 7.22 -52.45 47.96
CA VAL A 1180 6.94 -52.44 49.40
C VAL A 1180 5.76 -53.35 49.79
N LEU A 1181 4.80 -53.56 48.88
CA LEU A 1181 3.71 -54.52 49.07
C LEU A 1181 4.14 -55.99 48.89
N SER A 1182 5.36 -56.22 48.38
CA SER A 1182 5.87 -57.55 48.02
C SER A 1182 6.48 -58.31 49.17
#